data_AF-A0AAD7VJ99-F1
#
_entry.id   AF-A0AAD7VJ99-F1
#
_cell.length_a   1.000
_cell.length_b   1.000
_cell.length_c   1.000
_cell.angle_alpha   90.00
_cell.angle_beta   90.00
_cell.angle_gamma   90.00
#
_symmetry.space_group_name_H-M   'P 1'
#
loop_
_entity.id
_entity.type
_entity.pdbx_description
1 polymer ?
#
loop_
_entity_poly.entity_id
_entity_poly.type
_entity_poly.pdbx_seq_one_letter_code
_entity_poly.pdbx_strand_id
1 'polypeptide(L)'
;MAITRSYQVMVVYVLLSCVAGGGPCVLGFGTRRGLVDTAPAVFDVSAHGAKADDKTDNAQAFIKAWNAACKSGAPAKLLVPKGNFVTGPVVFQGPCTGSEPITVEVQGTIKATTDTSEYMDPQWFSFEAINGLILTGEGTFDGQGFSAWKYMTDCQHGSDCQLAPASLKFSHVNNTEIHGITSLNSKGFHSHVIYCQNFTAYNIKITAPANSPNTDGMHLSNSHLVNVSSSVIGTGDDCISIGQGCTNISIANVTCGPGHGLSVGSLGKYPDEKDVSGVDVTNCTLKNTTNGVRIKTWPASPPSQASDITFKDIILETVKNPIIIDQKYGSHKSEVHPVVIFKVFVLVEALLILSLLLLMYTTFGAKADDKTDNVEAFYAGLDCSMQKRYWSYKACDPERDIHLIDGLVLTGGGTFDGQGSSVCGGYNDCKKKNTKCAPLPVSLKFTKVNNTIVEGITSLNSNQFHYSLLGCSNFTASNVIITAPGNSPNTDGIHISGSNLVTISNNMIGTGDDCVSIVQGTTQITVTNVTCGPGHGISVGSLGKWPNEKSVERVLVKNCTLTNTTNGARIKTWIGKKPGEAKNIIYEDIVMNNVKNPIIIDQSYGAGKRKVKFQAKIAAGFRPKDIIMEEMNKAKATWIILDRCFADDQSFQLSSRRICKVTLVGDNKEGDVDDYLLSQDGPESSITSKVKPNLTVQSRMSLWQSCPAYMASSSRGEEGSSMSEQYRECKSMRKGKRLTEGSSLHISSRKSLGPDFLLGIPVKLSWKVAEEITKGLERRLTEENSSSTYYGLLNNQYSDFMVRRFIGDLGGLVESEEKAALSMNHKNILGLIGYYKSEKATILVFPLTSRWTLEKNLFSSKGKHKLTFQEKMKIAMGVAQGVRYMHEECPRGPVVHRELHASNIFLRRDLHPLISGFGKAIWLHLRQEFQPDERCQQLRDLLDRDLMTMVKSDIQSFGVLLLRLFCRKSILKDDKALIKWARPLISERAFPQLLEEGLEDVDPHGIYKVMCAACHCTNPNPDLRPCMSEVISVLKGDKFSSM
;
A
#
# COMPACT_ATOMS: atom_id res chain seq x y z
N MET A 1 -22.90 -14.93 40.56
CA MET A 1 -22.44 -15.28 41.92
C MET A 1 -21.33 -16.33 41.81
N ALA A 2 -20.33 -16.30 42.70
CA ALA A 2 -19.32 -17.34 43.01
C ALA A 2 -18.81 -18.22 41.82
N ILE A 3 -17.59 -18.10 41.28
CA ILE A 3 -16.25 -17.97 41.90
C ILE A 3 -15.96 -19.06 42.94
N THR A 4 -15.03 -20.01 42.68
CA THR A 4 -13.71 -20.09 43.36
C THR A 4 -12.91 -21.38 43.09
N ARG A 5 -11.59 -21.19 42.88
CA ARG A 5 -10.44 -22.09 43.24
C ARG A 5 -10.30 -23.42 42.45
N SER A 6 -9.11 -23.98 42.24
CA SER A 6 -7.80 -23.76 42.91
C SER A 6 -6.60 -23.76 41.94
N TYR A 7 -5.56 -22.99 42.27
CA TYR A 7 -4.17 -23.21 41.81
C TYR A 7 -3.37 -23.93 42.93
N GLN A 8 -2.21 -24.48 42.57
CA GLN A 8 -1.21 -25.18 43.42
C GLN A 8 -1.62 -26.58 43.94
N VAL A 9 -0.85 -27.61 43.58
CA VAL A 9 0.32 -28.13 44.34
C VAL A 9 1.29 -28.77 43.32
N MET A 10 2.61 -28.67 43.57
CA MET A 10 3.66 -29.37 42.84
C MET A 10 4.43 -30.29 43.81
N VAL A 11 5.06 -31.37 43.29
CA VAL A 11 5.90 -32.37 44.02
C VAL A 11 5.04 -33.27 44.95
N VAL A 12 5.12 -34.61 45.00
CA VAL A 12 6.24 -35.56 45.20
C VAL A 12 5.84 -36.98 44.72
N TYR A 13 6.84 -37.87 44.55
CA TYR A 13 6.78 -39.34 44.41
C TYR A 13 6.62 -39.99 43.03
N VAL A 14 7.80 -40.25 42.44
CA VAL A 14 8.15 -41.44 41.65
C VAL A 14 7.68 -42.73 42.33
N LEU A 15 7.11 -43.69 41.56
CA LEU A 15 7.56 -45.11 41.54
C LEU A 15 6.76 -45.98 40.53
N LEU A 16 7.46 -47.01 40.01
CA LEU A 16 6.95 -48.27 39.45
C LEU A 16 6.16 -48.28 38.13
N SER A 17 6.89 -48.48 37.02
CA SER A 17 6.66 -49.65 36.15
C SER A 17 7.84 -49.89 35.19
N CYS A 18 8.64 -50.93 35.45
CA CYS A 18 9.32 -51.78 34.45
C CYS A 18 10.18 -52.83 35.16
N VAL A 19 9.73 -54.08 35.16
CA VAL A 19 10.49 -55.26 35.60
C VAL A 19 10.46 -56.30 34.49
N ALA A 20 11.58 -57.02 34.36
CA ALA A 20 11.82 -58.28 33.64
C ALA A 20 12.68 -58.18 32.36
N GLY A 21 13.82 -58.88 32.37
CA GLY A 21 14.77 -58.95 31.25
C GLY A 21 16.21 -59.21 31.71
N GLY A 22 16.45 -60.30 32.44
CA GLY A 22 17.79 -60.65 32.95
C GLY A 22 18.60 -61.53 31.99
N GLY A 23 19.90 -61.25 31.87
CA GLY A 23 20.87 -62.06 31.14
C GLY A 23 22.25 -61.39 31.10
N PRO A 24 23.34 -62.00 31.64
CA PRO A 24 24.63 -61.34 31.74
C PRO A 24 25.54 -61.64 30.54
N CYS A 25 26.22 -60.61 30.00
CA CYS A 25 27.49 -60.81 29.30
C CYS A 25 28.36 -59.55 29.28
N VAL A 26 29.67 -59.73 29.32
CA VAL A 26 30.69 -58.69 29.55
C VAL A 26 31.10 -58.02 28.25
N LEU A 27 31.06 -56.68 28.16
CA LEU A 27 31.86 -55.90 27.21
C LEU A 27 32.24 -54.51 27.73
N GLY A 28 33.56 -54.22 27.72
CA GLY A 28 34.13 -52.91 27.41
C GLY A 28 34.00 -51.78 28.45
N PHE A 29 35.08 -51.54 29.21
CA PHE A 29 35.33 -50.22 29.81
C PHE A 29 35.56 -49.17 28.72
N GLY A 30 34.49 -48.47 28.33
CA GLY A 30 34.55 -47.22 27.56
C GLY A 30 34.12 -46.06 28.44
N THR A 31 35.06 -45.23 28.88
CA THR A 31 34.78 -44.04 29.70
C THR A 31 33.99 -43.00 28.91
N ARG A 32 32.66 -43.09 28.96
CA ARG A 32 31.81 -41.92 28.68
C ARG A 32 32.13 -40.88 29.75
N ARG A 33 32.85 -39.82 29.35
CA ARG A 33 32.93 -38.59 30.13
C ARG A 33 31.51 -38.18 30.47
N GLY A 34 31.21 -38.04 31.77
CA GLY A 34 29.93 -37.49 32.19
C GLY A 34 29.77 -36.10 31.58
N LEU A 35 28.56 -35.78 31.13
CA LEU A 35 28.15 -34.40 30.96
C LEU A 35 28.15 -33.78 32.35
N VAL A 36 29.25 -33.13 32.71
CA VAL A 36 29.29 -32.23 33.85
C VAL A 36 28.45 -31.03 33.43
N ASP A 37 27.29 -30.87 34.08
CA ASP A 37 26.44 -29.70 33.92
C ASP A 37 27.15 -28.52 34.61
N THR A 38 28.10 -27.92 33.89
CA THR A 38 28.90 -26.79 34.39
C THR A 38 28.02 -25.55 34.41
N ALA A 39 27.61 -25.14 35.62
CA ALA A 39 26.89 -23.89 35.83
C ALA A 39 27.56 -22.72 35.07
N PRO A 40 26.77 -21.82 34.46
CA PRO A 40 27.30 -20.78 33.58
C PRO A 40 28.28 -19.87 34.33
N ALA A 41 29.38 -19.52 33.66
CA ALA A 41 30.39 -18.62 34.21
C ALA A 41 29.80 -17.21 34.40
N VAL A 42 29.82 -16.72 35.65
CA VAL A 42 29.21 -15.43 36.01
C VAL A 42 30.24 -14.30 35.98
N PHE A 43 29.93 -13.25 35.23
CA PHE A 43 30.74 -12.05 35.06
C PHE A 43 29.98 -10.86 35.64
N ASP A 44 30.21 -10.58 36.92
CA ASP A 44 29.60 -9.45 37.63
C ASP A 44 30.25 -8.12 37.20
N VAL A 45 29.46 -7.14 36.78
CA VAL A 45 29.97 -5.82 36.37
C VAL A 45 30.71 -5.07 37.49
N SER A 46 30.32 -5.24 38.75
CA SER A 46 31.00 -4.65 39.90
C SER A 46 32.37 -5.29 40.14
N ALA A 47 32.54 -6.59 39.89
CA ALA A 47 33.86 -7.23 39.86
C ALA A 47 34.76 -6.70 38.73
N HIS A 48 34.19 -6.07 37.70
CA HIS A 48 34.91 -5.43 36.60
C HIS A 48 35.09 -3.91 36.77
N GLY A 49 34.62 -3.34 37.88
CA GLY A 49 34.84 -1.94 38.28
C GLY A 49 33.58 -1.07 38.34
N ALA A 50 32.39 -1.62 38.06
CA ALA A 50 31.15 -0.84 38.08
C ALA A 50 30.71 -0.49 39.50
N LYS A 51 30.25 0.76 39.68
CA LYS A 51 29.79 1.32 40.96
C LYS A 51 28.32 1.71 40.88
N ALA A 52 27.56 1.18 41.84
CA ALA A 52 26.15 1.49 42.03
C ALA A 52 25.95 2.74 42.92
N ASP A 53 26.42 3.90 42.46
CA ASP A 53 26.50 5.13 43.27
C ASP A 53 25.70 6.33 42.71
N ASP A 54 24.82 6.08 41.71
CA ASP A 54 24.04 7.10 40.99
C ASP A 54 24.89 8.20 40.29
N LYS A 55 26.22 8.03 40.15
CA LYS A 55 27.14 9.09 39.69
C LYS A 55 28.21 8.63 38.71
N THR A 56 28.84 7.49 38.97
CA THR A 56 29.92 6.95 38.15
C THR A 56 29.36 6.48 36.81
N ASP A 57 29.95 6.92 35.69
CA ASP A 57 29.72 6.31 34.39
C ASP A 57 30.35 4.90 34.36
N ASN A 58 29.51 3.89 34.21
CA ASN A 58 29.89 2.48 34.24
C ASN A 58 30.16 1.88 32.86
N ALA A 59 30.09 2.66 31.77
CA ALA A 59 30.17 2.13 30.40
C ALA A 59 31.40 1.25 30.16
N GLN A 60 32.59 1.69 30.60
CA GLN A 60 33.84 0.93 30.47
C GLN A 60 33.85 -0.36 31.31
N ALA A 61 33.25 -0.36 32.50
CA ALA A 61 33.17 -1.56 33.34
C ALA A 61 32.20 -2.59 32.75
N PHE A 62 31.08 -2.15 32.19
CA PHE A 62 30.10 -2.99 31.50
C PHE A 62 30.72 -3.63 30.24
N ILE A 63 31.39 -2.84 29.40
CA ILE A 63 32.11 -3.33 28.21
C ILE A 63 33.22 -4.33 28.61
N LYS A 64 33.96 -4.07 29.69
CA LYS A 64 35.00 -4.98 30.19
C LYS A 64 34.43 -6.31 30.67
N ALA A 65 33.34 -6.30 31.43
CA ALA A 65 32.65 -7.50 31.89
C ALA A 65 32.07 -8.31 30.71
N TRP A 66 31.44 -7.65 29.75
CA TRP A 66 30.95 -8.29 28.52
C TRP A 66 32.07 -8.93 27.72
N ASN A 67 33.19 -8.23 27.50
CA ASN A 67 34.31 -8.77 26.76
C ASN A 67 34.93 -10.00 27.42
N ALA A 68 34.80 -10.15 28.75
CA ALA A 68 35.17 -11.37 29.46
C ALA A 68 34.12 -12.48 29.26
N ALA A 69 32.83 -12.16 29.42
CA ALA A 69 31.72 -13.10 29.23
C ALA A 69 31.64 -13.67 27.81
N CYS A 70 31.69 -12.80 26.80
CA CYS A 70 31.61 -13.14 25.38
C CYS A 70 32.84 -13.93 24.89
N LYS A 71 33.94 -13.92 25.64
CA LYS A 71 35.16 -14.74 25.39
C LYS A 71 35.24 -16.00 26.28
N SER A 72 34.23 -16.27 27.10
CA SER A 72 34.15 -17.50 27.89
C SER A 72 34.18 -18.72 26.97
N GLY A 73 34.87 -19.79 27.38
CA GLY A 73 34.85 -21.09 26.70
C GLY A 73 33.66 -21.98 27.06
N ALA A 74 32.74 -21.48 27.89
CA ALA A 74 31.56 -22.15 28.43
C ALA A 74 30.37 -21.16 28.47
N PRO A 75 29.11 -21.61 28.68
CA PRO A 75 27.96 -20.71 28.77
C PRO A 75 28.21 -19.60 29.80
N ALA A 76 27.88 -18.36 29.43
CA ALA A 76 28.27 -17.18 30.20
C ALA A 76 27.06 -16.35 30.63
N LYS A 77 27.16 -15.75 31.81
CA LYS A 77 26.18 -14.81 32.36
C LYS A 77 26.87 -13.49 32.70
N LEU A 78 26.55 -12.41 32.00
CA LEU A 78 26.83 -11.06 32.46
C LEU A 78 25.80 -10.70 33.55
N LEU A 79 26.26 -10.34 34.75
CA LEU A 79 25.39 -9.96 35.86
C LEU A 79 25.52 -8.46 36.17
N VAL A 80 24.42 -7.73 36.12
CA VAL A 80 24.27 -6.40 36.72
C VAL A 80 23.48 -6.57 38.02
N PRO A 81 24.14 -6.57 39.19
CA PRO A 81 23.49 -6.84 40.47
C PRO A 81 22.54 -5.70 40.89
N LYS A 82 21.85 -5.86 42.02
CA LYS A 82 20.99 -4.82 42.58
C LYS A 82 21.78 -3.56 42.94
N GLY A 83 21.31 -2.40 42.45
CA GLY A 83 21.96 -1.10 42.63
C GLY A 83 21.57 -0.12 41.51
N ASN A 84 21.97 1.14 41.63
CA ASN A 84 21.74 2.18 40.61
C ASN A 84 23.04 2.50 39.87
N PHE A 85 23.16 2.03 38.63
CA PHE A 85 24.34 2.22 37.78
C PHE A 85 24.04 3.28 36.72
N VAL A 86 24.76 4.41 36.74
CA VAL A 86 24.74 5.35 35.61
C VAL A 86 25.65 4.83 34.51
N THR A 87 25.27 4.98 33.25
CA THR A 87 26.13 4.65 32.10
C THR A 87 25.89 5.60 30.93
N GLY A 88 26.98 6.00 30.28
CA GLY A 88 26.95 6.51 28.91
C GLY A 88 26.71 5.36 27.91
N PRO A 89 26.85 5.62 26.60
CA PRO A 89 26.61 4.62 25.55
C PRO A 89 27.45 3.35 25.70
N VAL A 90 26.80 2.18 25.63
CA VAL A 90 27.46 0.87 25.60
C VAL A 90 27.02 0.02 24.42
N VAL A 91 27.98 -0.73 23.87
CA VAL A 91 27.76 -1.69 22.79
C VAL A 91 28.31 -3.06 23.20
N PHE A 92 27.41 -4.00 23.37
CA PHE A 92 27.68 -5.42 23.62
C PHE A 92 27.81 -6.12 22.26
N GLN A 93 29.04 -6.17 21.77
CA GLN A 93 29.37 -6.67 20.44
C GLN A 93 29.67 -8.18 20.46
N GLY A 94 29.06 -8.93 19.54
CA GLY A 94 29.45 -10.29 19.16
C GLY A 94 30.19 -10.35 17.81
N PRO A 95 30.46 -11.54 17.26
CA PRO A 95 30.08 -12.85 17.79
C PRO A 95 30.89 -13.24 19.02
N CYS A 96 30.26 -14.01 19.92
CA CYS A 96 30.93 -14.57 21.09
C CYS A 96 31.57 -15.92 20.76
N THR A 97 32.66 -16.27 21.47
CA THR A 97 33.41 -17.52 21.22
C THR A 97 32.94 -18.70 22.09
N GLY A 98 32.09 -18.43 23.06
CA GLY A 98 31.52 -19.44 23.96
C GLY A 98 30.34 -20.19 23.34
N SER A 99 29.98 -21.31 23.97
CA SER A 99 28.75 -22.03 23.65
C SER A 99 27.52 -21.20 24.03
N GLU A 100 26.62 -21.02 23.07
CA GLU A 100 25.31 -20.38 23.24
C GLU A 100 24.42 -21.14 24.24
N PRO A 101 23.52 -20.46 24.98
CA PRO A 101 23.26 -19.02 24.96
C PRO A 101 24.19 -18.20 25.87
N ILE A 102 24.26 -16.89 25.62
CA ILE A 102 24.83 -15.90 26.54
C ILE A 102 23.71 -15.14 27.26
N THR A 103 23.73 -15.16 28.59
CA THR A 103 22.72 -14.49 29.42
C THR A 103 23.22 -13.13 29.89
N VAL A 104 22.34 -12.14 29.87
CA VAL A 104 22.51 -10.84 30.53
C VAL A 104 21.41 -10.72 31.57
N GLU A 105 21.78 -10.81 32.84
CA GLU A 105 20.87 -10.73 33.97
C GLU A 105 21.04 -9.37 34.65
N VAL A 106 20.03 -8.52 34.52
CA VAL A 106 19.98 -7.17 35.11
C VAL A 106 18.99 -7.19 36.28
N GLN A 107 19.51 -7.12 37.50
CA GLN A 107 18.73 -7.06 38.75
C GLN A 107 18.59 -5.64 39.31
N GLY A 108 19.42 -4.71 38.84
CA GLY A 108 19.47 -3.31 39.27
C GLY A 108 18.73 -2.34 38.36
N THR A 109 18.91 -1.05 38.63
CA THR A 109 18.52 0.05 37.75
C THR A 109 19.74 0.52 36.97
N ILE A 110 19.67 0.51 35.64
CA ILE A 110 20.66 1.11 34.75
C ILE A 110 20.07 2.43 34.25
N LYS A 111 20.80 3.54 34.44
CA LYS A 111 20.35 4.90 34.16
C LYS A 111 21.23 5.53 33.08
N ALA A 112 20.62 5.99 31.99
CA ALA A 112 21.32 6.72 30.93
C ALA A 112 21.84 8.07 31.44
N THR A 113 23.03 8.52 31.04
CA THR A 113 23.48 9.90 31.33
C THR A 113 22.49 10.94 30.78
N THR A 114 22.40 12.12 31.40
CA THR A 114 21.39 13.12 31.04
C THR A 114 21.81 14.10 29.94
N ASP A 115 23.11 14.26 29.70
CA ASP A 115 23.66 15.13 28.66
C ASP A 115 23.47 14.48 27.29
N THR A 116 22.71 15.11 26.39
CA THR A 116 22.46 14.54 25.07
C THR A 116 23.70 14.57 24.17
N SER A 117 24.67 15.47 24.42
CA SER A 117 25.87 15.60 23.57
C SER A 117 26.82 14.40 23.65
N GLU A 118 26.71 13.56 24.70
CA GLU A 118 27.48 12.31 24.84
C GLU A 118 27.05 11.21 23.85
N TYR A 119 25.86 11.34 23.24
CA TYR A 119 25.29 10.35 22.33
C TYR A 119 25.68 10.62 20.87
N MET A 120 26.83 10.07 20.47
CA MET A 120 27.31 10.09 19.07
C MET A 120 26.39 9.31 18.12
N ASP A 121 25.79 8.23 18.61
CA ASP A 121 24.75 7.45 17.95
C ASP A 121 23.41 7.60 18.70
N PRO A 122 22.25 7.45 18.03
CA PRO A 122 20.93 7.63 18.64
C PRO A 122 20.49 6.42 19.50
N GLN A 123 21.38 5.85 20.30
CA GLN A 123 21.06 4.82 21.30
C GLN A 123 22.08 4.77 22.44
N TRP A 124 21.70 4.20 23.59
CA TRP A 124 22.59 4.10 24.75
C TRP A 124 22.91 2.69 25.26
N PHE A 125 22.10 1.67 24.96
CA PHE A 125 22.36 0.29 25.37
C PHE A 125 22.12 -0.68 24.21
N SER A 126 23.20 -1.16 23.59
CA SER A 126 23.14 -1.88 22.29
C SER A 126 23.66 -3.31 22.38
N PHE A 127 22.98 -4.24 21.73
CA PHE A 127 23.37 -5.63 21.52
C PHE A 127 23.51 -5.88 20.01
N GLU A 128 24.71 -6.21 19.56
CA GLU A 128 25.03 -6.24 18.12
C GLU A 128 25.74 -7.54 17.69
N ALA A 129 25.23 -8.20 16.65
CA ALA A 129 25.79 -9.42 16.05
C ALA A 129 25.98 -10.60 17.03
N ILE A 130 24.97 -10.87 17.86
CA ILE A 130 24.96 -11.97 18.86
C ILE A 130 23.95 -13.05 18.42
N ASN A 131 24.35 -14.31 18.48
CA ASN A 131 23.43 -15.45 18.37
C ASN A 131 23.21 -16.05 19.77
N GLY A 132 21.97 -16.38 20.13
CA GLY A 132 21.65 -16.97 21.44
C GLY A 132 21.70 -15.99 22.61
N LEU A 133 21.17 -14.77 22.47
CA LEU A 133 21.11 -13.78 23.56
C LEU A 133 19.88 -14.02 24.45
N ILE A 134 20.07 -14.07 25.78
CA ILE A 134 18.99 -14.01 26.77
C ILE A 134 19.14 -12.73 27.60
N LEU A 135 18.14 -11.86 27.64
CA LEU A 135 18.10 -10.66 28.49
C LEU A 135 16.96 -10.75 29.53
N THR A 136 17.32 -10.74 30.82
CA THR A 136 16.36 -10.94 31.92
C THR A 136 16.79 -10.27 33.23
N GLY A 137 16.08 -10.51 34.34
CA GLY A 137 16.53 -10.21 35.72
C GLY A 137 15.64 -9.30 36.58
N GLU A 138 14.49 -8.84 36.07
CA GLU A 138 13.53 -7.92 36.73
C GLU A 138 14.03 -6.48 36.94
N GLY A 139 15.25 -6.16 36.48
CA GLY A 139 15.83 -4.83 36.51
C GLY A 139 15.19 -3.81 35.56
N THR A 140 15.63 -2.56 35.70
CA THR A 140 15.06 -1.39 35.00
C THR A 140 16.11 -0.65 34.18
N PHE A 141 15.79 -0.38 32.92
CA PHE A 141 16.50 0.56 32.05
C PHE A 141 15.80 1.91 32.08
N ASP A 142 16.32 2.88 32.82
CA ASP A 142 15.79 4.24 32.90
C ASP A 142 16.55 5.17 31.94
N GLY A 143 15.87 5.58 30.87
CA GLY A 143 16.43 6.50 29.88
C GLY A 143 16.55 7.94 30.37
N GLN A 144 15.99 8.29 31.53
CA GLN A 144 15.94 9.65 32.09
C GLN A 144 15.39 10.71 31.12
N GLY A 145 14.40 10.32 30.30
CA GLY A 145 13.87 11.06 29.15
C GLY A 145 13.41 12.50 29.42
N PHE A 146 12.97 12.79 30.64
CA PHE A 146 12.56 14.14 31.04
C PHE A 146 13.65 15.22 30.81
N SER A 147 14.94 14.87 30.86
CA SER A 147 16.01 15.83 30.55
C SER A 147 16.04 16.25 29.07
N ALA A 148 15.54 15.40 28.17
CA ALA A 148 15.61 15.59 26.73
C ALA A 148 14.28 16.05 26.11
N TRP A 149 13.13 15.57 26.60
CA TRP A 149 11.83 15.75 25.92
C TRP A 149 11.47 17.22 25.60
N LYS A 150 11.85 18.18 26.46
CA LYS A 150 11.63 19.60 26.16
C LYS A 150 12.42 20.04 24.93
N TYR A 151 13.73 19.80 24.90
CA TYR A 151 14.57 20.11 23.75
C TYR A 151 14.06 19.40 22.48
N MET A 152 13.66 18.12 22.58
CA MET A 152 13.11 17.37 21.44
C MET A 152 11.76 17.92 20.95
N THR A 153 10.95 18.50 21.84
CA THR A 153 9.69 19.18 21.46
C THR A 153 9.96 20.53 20.79
N ASP A 154 10.98 21.26 21.26
CA ASP A 154 11.35 22.57 20.71
C ASP A 154 12.10 22.43 19.35
N CYS A 155 12.87 21.36 19.14
CA CYS A 155 13.73 21.13 17.96
C CYS A 155 13.01 20.40 16.79
N GLN A 156 11.82 20.87 16.37
CA GLN A 156 11.01 20.16 15.36
C GLN A 156 11.30 20.53 13.88
N HIS A 157 12.13 21.53 13.58
CA HIS A 157 12.22 22.12 12.24
C HIS A 157 13.64 22.53 11.76
N GLY A 158 14.71 22.04 12.39
CA GLY A 158 16.10 22.38 12.05
C GLY A 158 16.90 21.23 11.43
N SER A 159 17.89 21.54 10.58
CA SER A 159 18.89 20.57 10.09
C SER A 159 19.86 20.10 11.18
N ASP A 160 19.93 20.84 12.29
CA ASP A 160 20.98 20.72 13.31
C ASP A 160 20.47 20.06 14.60
N CYS A 161 19.27 19.46 14.56
CA CYS A 161 18.64 18.82 15.70
C CYS A 161 19.22 17.42 15.95
N GLN A 162 19.73 17.18 17.15
CA GLN A 162 20.26 15.88 17.55
C GLN A 162 19.11 14.86 17.71
N LEU A 163 19.29 13.65 17.17
CA LEU A 163 18.31 12.57 17.31
C LEU A 163 18.18 12.12 18.78
N ALA A 164 16.94 11.85 19.21
CA ALA A 164 16.65 11.40 20.57
C ALA A 164 17.19 9.96 20.80
N PRO A 165 18.08 9.73 21.79
CA PRO A 165 18.66 8.42 22.01
C PRO A 165 17.65 7.36 22.42
N ALA A 166 17.61 6.24 21.70
CA ALA A 166 16.82 5.07 22.04
C ALA A 166 17.43 4.31 23.24
N SER A 167 16.59 3.64 24.03
CA SER A 167 17.11 2.98 25.24
C SER A 167 17.76 1.64 24.99
N LEU A 168 17.07 0.72 24.33
CA LEU A 168 17.60 -0.59 23.94
C LEU A 168 17.72 -0.68 22.42
N LYS A 169 18.83 -1.22 21.93
CA LYS A 169 19.02 -1.54 20.50
C LYS A 169 19.46 -2.98 20.32
N PHE A 170 18.75 -3.71 19.49
CA PHE A 170 19.06 -5.07 19.06
C PHE A 170 19.32 -5.01 17.56
N SER A 171 20.56 -5.31 17.15
CA SER A 171 21.05 -5.19 15.78
C SER A 171 21.67 -6.51 15.35
N HIS A 172 21.12 -7.17 14.32
CA HIS A 172 21.64 -8.44 13.82
C HIS A 172 21.76 -9.52 14.93
N VAL A 173 20.85 -9.51 15.91
CA VAL A 173 20.80 -10.55 16.95
C VAL A 173 19.83 -11.65 16.56
N ASN A 174 20.24 -12.90 16.76
CA ASN A 174 19.52 -14.07 16.30
C ASN A 174 19.27 -15.05 17.45
N ASN A 175 18.15 -15.77 17.41
CA ASN A 175 17.74 -16.72 18.46
C ASN A 175 17.75 -16.06 19.85
N THR A 176 17.04 -14.93 19.95
CA THR A 176 17.09 -14.02 21.11
C THR A 176 15.83 -14.14 21.95
N GLU A 177 16.00 -14.13 23.27
CA GLU A 177 14.91 -14.11 24.26
C GLU A 177 15.07 -12.90 25.19
N ILE A 178 14.00 -12.12 25.39
CA ILE A 178 13.97 -10.98 26.31
C ILE A 178 12.74 -11.10 27.19
N HIS A 179 12.92 -11.16 28.52
CA HIS A 179 11.79 -11.29 29.41
C HIS A 179 12.02 -10.75 30.82
N GLY A 180 10.94 -10.26 31.43
CA GLY A 180 10.99 -9.75 32.80
C GLY A 180 11.94 -8.58 32.96
N ILE A 181 11.86 -7.57 32.09
CA ILE A 181 12.59 -6.31 32.24
C ILE A 181 11.64 -5.12 32.19
N THR A 182 12.03 -4.01 32.83
CA THR A 182 11.34 -2.72 32.71
C THR A 182 12.17 -1.74 31.88
N SER A 183 11.56 -1.08 30.89
CA SER A 183 12.12 0.08 30.21
C SER A 183 11.31 1.33 30.56
N LEU A 184 11.97 2.33 31.12
CA LEU A 184 11.35 3.49 31.78
C LEU A 184 11.87 4.79 31.14
N ASN A 185 10.96 5.72 30.85
CA ASN A 185 11.24 7.08 30.42
C ASN A 185 12.38 7.19 29.38
N SER A 186 12.24 6.58 28.19
CA SER A 186 13.26 6.71 27.15
C SER A 186 13.35 8.16 26.62
N LYS A 187 14.53 8.59 26.14
CA LYS A 187 14.70 9.93 25.52
C LYS A 187 14.01 9.98 24.15
N GLY A 188 14.23 8.95 23.33
CA GLY A 188 13.45 8.63 22.13
C GLY A 188 12.79 7.26 22.27
N PHE A 189 12.86 6.42 21.23
CA PHE A 189 12.30 5.06 21.23
C PHE A 189 12.76 4.22 22.43
N HIS A 190 11.92 3.36 22.98
CA HIS A 190 12.32 2.47 24.09
C HIS A 190 13.16 1.30 23.60
N SER A 191 12.78 0.65 22.50
CA SER A 191 13.52 -0.48 21.92
C SER A 191 13.54 -0.45 20.39
N HIS A 192 14.72 -0.68 19.82
CA HIS A 192 14.93 -0.97 18.40
C HIS A 192 15.21 -2.46 18.21
N VAL A 193 14.50 -3.13 17.30
CA VAL A 193 14.75 -4.52 16.87
C VAL A 193 14.97 -4.50 15.35
N ILE A 194 16.24 -4.55 14.94
CA ILE A 194 16.65 -4.27 13.56
C ILE A 194 17.52 -5.41 13.03
N TYR A 195 17.20 -5.92 11.83
CA TYR A 195 17.92 -7.05 11.19
C TYR A 195 17.99 -8.33 12.05
N CYS A 196 17.03 -8.54 12.95
CA CYS A 196 17.02 -9.68 13.87
C CYS A 196 16.27 -10.89 13.29
N GLN A 197 16.66 -12.12 13.65
CA GLN A 197 15.96 -13.35 13.26
C GLN A 197 15.64 -14.24 14.46
N ASN A 198 14.40 -14.75 14.56
CA ASN A 198 13.94 -15.55 15.70
C ASN A 198 14.13 -14.79 17.03
N PHE A 199 13.39 -13.70 17.18
CA PHE A 199 13.47 -12.78 18.32
C PHE A 199 12.18 -12.84 19.12
N THR A 200 12.27 -13.18 20.41
CA THR A 200 11.11 -13.28 21.29
C THR A 200 11.23 -12.32 22.47
N ALA A 201 10.23 -11.46 22.67
CA ALA A 201 10.11 -10.60 23.84
C ALA A 201 8.78 -10.88 24.57
N TYR A 202 8.81 -11.14 25.87
CA TYR A 202 7.59 -11.38 26.65
C TYR A 202 7.70 -10.97 28.11
N ASN A 203 6.56 -10.72 28.78
CA ASN A 203 6.54 -10.27 30.17
C ASN A 203 7.45 -9.03 30.39
N ILE A 204 7.47 -8.10 29.43
CA ILE A 204 8.21 -6.85 29.54
C ILE A 204 7.26 -5.71 29.88
N LYS A 205 7.79 -4.71 30.60
CA LYS A 205 7.07 -3.49 30.94
C LYS A 205 7.76 -2.29 30.32
N ILE A 206 7.05 -1.52 29.52
CA ILE A 206 7.52 -0.27 28.94
C ILE A 206 6.64 0.87 29.44
N THR A 207 7.24 1.95 29.94
CA THR A 207 6.50 3.08 30.51
C THR A 207 7.17 4.42 30.27
N ALA A 208 6.46 5.33 29.62
CA ALA A 208 6.73 6.77 29.57
C ALA A 208 5.41 7.58 29.59
N PRO A 209 5.43 8.89 29.89
CA PRO A 209 4.23 9.72 29.92
C PRO A 209 3.51 9.81 28.57
N ALA A 210 2.19 10.04 28.57
CA ALA A 210 1.38 10.16 27.34
C ALA A 210 1.79 11.31 26.40
N ASN A 211 2.68 12.20 26.84
CA ASN A 211 3.16 13.36 26.11
C ASN A 211 4.69 13.34 25.85
N SER A 212 5.38 12.20 26.04
CA SER A 212 6.80 12.10 25.72
C SER A 212 7.02 11.90 24.20
N PRO A 213 7.70 12.83 23.50
CA PRO A 213 7.80 12.80 22.04
C PRO A 213 8.63 11.60 21.54
N ASN A 214 8.14 10.92 20.50
CA ASN A 214 8.85 9.86 19.77
C ASN A 214 9.39 8.74 20.67
N THR A 215 8.57 8.34 21.65
CA THR A 215 8.88 7.30 22.63
C THR A 215 8.24 5.96 22.28
N ASP A 216 8.30 5.50 21.01
CA ASP A 216 7.66 4.22 20.65
C ASP A 216 8.17 3.08 21.54
N GLY A 217 7.28 2.16 21.91
CA GLY A 217 7.63 1.06 22.82
C GLY A 217 8.64 0.09 22.20
N MET A 218 8.26 -0.52 21.08
CA MET A 218 9.17 -1.35 20.28
C MET A 218 9.05 -1.00 18.80
N HIS A 219 10.15 -0.55 18.19
CA HIS A 219 10.26 -0.38 16.75
C HIS A 219 10.94 -1.59 16.13
N LEU A 220 10.23 -2.28 15.22
CA LEU A 220 10.72 -3.45 14.48
C LEU A 220 11.06 -3.02 13.05
N SER A 221 12.24 -3.35 12.54
CA SER A 221 12.60 -3.13 11.12
C SER A 221 13.45 -4.27 10.58
N ASN A 222 13.25 -4.63 9.31
CA ASN A 222 14.04 -5.61 8.57
C ASN A 222 14.26 -6.97 9.28
N SER A 223 13.33 -7.38 10.16
CA SER A 223 13.47 -8.52 11.05
C SER A 223 12.49 -9.64 10.70
N HIS A 224 12.86 -10.89 11.00
CA HIS A 224 12.11 -12.09 10.60
C HIS A 224 11.82 -13.00 11.81
N LEU A 225 10.60 -13.54 11.90
CA LEU A 225 10.16 -14.37 13.04
C LEU A 225 10.34 -13.62 14.36
N VAL A 226 9.57 -12.54 14.53
CA VAL A 226 9.57 -11.74 15.76
C VAL A 226 8.27 -12.00 16.53
N ASN A 227 8.38 -12.39 17.80
CA ASN A 227 7.25 -12.61 18.70
C ASN A 227 7.31 -11.63 19.87
N VAL A 228 6.28 -10.81 20.05
CA VAL A 228 6.12 -9.91 21.21
C VAL A 228 4.85 -10.29 21.95
N SER A 229 4.93 -10.72 23.21
CA SER A 229 3.73 -11.19 23.92
C SER A 229 3.62 -10.86 25.40
N SER A 230 2.41 -10.94 25.94
CA SER A 230 2.12 -10.91 27.39
C SER A 230 2.80 -9.74 28.11
N SER A 231 2.72 -8.54 27.52
CA SER A 231 3.52 -7.37 27.90
C SER A 231 2.67 -6.11 28.06
N VAL A 232 3.15 -5.14 28.84
CA VAL A 232 2.43 -3.89 29.12
C VAL A 232 3.28 -2.71 28.66
N ILE A 233 2.76 -1.94 27.70
CA ILE A 233 3.49 -0.87 27.01
C ILE A 233 2.63 0.40 27.03
N GLY A 234 3.09 1.45 27.68
CA GLY A 234 2.44 2.76 27.66
C GLY A 234 3.46 3.88 27.43
N THR A 235 3.28 4.69 26.39
CA THR A 235 4.26 5.71 25.98
C THR A 235 3.54 6.95 25.39
N GLY A 236 4.30 7.89 24.83
CA GLY A 236 3.76 9.05 24.11
C GLY A 236 3.64 8.87 22.59
N ASP A 237 4.07 7.73 22.03
CA ASP A 237 4.04 7.45 20.59
C ASP A 237 3.58 6.00 20.32
N ASP A 238 3.90 5.37 19.18
CA ASP A 238 3.39 4.02 18.84
C ASP A 238 3.77 2.97 19.92
N CYS A 239 2.83 2.10 20.29
CA CYS A 239 3.06 1.03 21.25
C CYS A 239 4.08 0.02 20.70
N ILE A 240 3.81 -0.47 19.49
CA ILE A 240 4.73 -1.25 18.67
C ILE A 240 4.59 -0.72 17.24
N SER A 241 5.70 -0.32 16.63
CA SER A 241 5.76 0.16 15.24
C SER A 241 6.55 -0.81 14.35
N ILE A 242 5.98 -1.18 13.20
CA ILE A 242 6.53 -2.21 12.29
C ILE A 242 6.96 -1.53 10.99
N GLY A 243 8.25 -1.29 10.84
CA GLY A 243 8.88 -0.72 9.66
C GLY A 243 9.14 -1.74 8.54
N GLN A 244 9.72 -1.22 7.45
CA GLN A 244 10.07 -1.94 6.23
C GLN A 244 10.80 -3.28 6.44
N GLY A 245 10.56 -4.24 5.54
CA GLY A 245 11.28 -5.51 5.49
C GLY A 245 11.01 -6.47 6.66
N CYS A 246 10.01 -6.20 7.50
CA CYS A 246 9.58 -7.12 8.56
C CYS A 246 8.73 -8.25 7.99
N THR A 247 9.01 -9.49 8.40
CA THR A 247 8.25 -10.67 7.94
C THR A 247 7.99 -11.67 9.07
N ASN A 248 6.79 -12.25 9.11
CA ASN A 248 6.35 -13.18 10.16
C ASN A 248 6.50 -12.56 11.57
N ILE A 249 5.70 -11.52 11.84
CA ILE A 249 5.64 -10.81 13.12
C ILE A 249 4.38 -11.25 13.87
N SER A 250 4.54 -11.72 15.10
CA SER A 250 3.41 -12.07 15.98
C SER A 250 3.38 -11.14 17.20
N ILE A 251 2.21 -10.60 17.51
CA ILE A 251 1.98 -9.74 18.69
C ILE A 251 0.76 -10.27 19.44
N ALA A 252 0.94 -10.81 20.65
CA ALA A 252 -0.12 -11.52 21.37
C ALA A 252 -0.26 -11.11 22.85
N ASN A 253 -1.48 -10.94 23.36
CA ASN A 253 -1.71 -10.63 24.79
C ASN A 253 -1.02 -9.33 25.27
N VAL A 254 -0.84 -8.34 24.39
CA VAL A 254 -0.20 -7.05 24.73
C VAL A 254 -1.25 -6.04 25.18
N THR A 255 -0.98 -5.34 26.29
CA THR A 255 -1.74 -4.16 26.71
C THR A 255 -0.98 -2.89 26.31
N CYS A 256 -1.53 -2.14 25.37
CA CYS A 256 -1.02 -0.85 24.92
C CYS A 256 -1.80 0.30 25.58
N GLY A 257 -1.13 1.32 26.09
CA GLY A 257 -1.81 2.53 26.57
C GLY A 257 -1.14 3.24 27.74
N PRO A 258 -0.97 4.58 27.70
CA PRO A 258 -1.29 5.50 26.60
C PRO A 258 -0.35 5.31 25.37
N GLY A 259 -0.57 6.08 24.30
CA GLY A 259 0.28 6.10 23.11
C GLY A 259 -0.49 6.25 21.79
N HIS A 260 0.16 5.99 20.66
CA HIS A 260 -0.43 6.10 19.32
C HIS A 260 -1.07 4.81 18.77
N GLY A 261 -0.91 3.67 19.45
CA GLY A 261 -1.54 2.39 19.08
C GLY A 261 -0.56 1.37 18.49
N LEU A 262 -1.08 0.32 17.87
CA LEU A 262 -0.29 -0.68 17.13
C LEU A 262 -0.24 -0.29 15.65
N SER A 263 0.95 -0.28 15.06
CA SER A 263 1.21 0.56 13.88
C SER A 263 2.14 -0.13 12.87
N VAL A 264 1.67 -0.30 11.63
CA VAL A 264 2.51 -0.71 10.50
C VAL A 264 2.93 0.54 9.71
N GLY A 265 4.23 0.74 9.57
CA GLY A 265 4.84 1.87 8.89
C GLY A 265 5.44 2.95 9.82
N SER A 266 5.79 4.13 9.30
CA SER A 266 5.43 4.62 7.95
C SER A 266 6.23 3.94 6.84
N LEU A 267 5.53 3.33 5.89
CA LEU A 267 6.14 2.69 4.71
C LEU A 267 6.15 3.64 3.50
N GLY A 268 7.07 3.43 2.58
CA GLY A 268 7.25 4.25 1.39
C GLY A 268 7.87 5.63 1.64
N LYS A 269 8.61 5.85 2.74
CA LYS A 269 9.31 7.12 2.94
C LYS A 269 10.58 7.21 2.08
N TYR A 270 11.30 6.10 1.94
CA TYR A 270 12.63 6.04 1.33
C TYR A 270 12.64 5.22 0.03
N PRO A 271 13.57 5.50 -0.90
CA PRO A 271 13.79 4.63 -2.04
C PRO A 271 14.28 3.24 -1.63
N ASP A 272 13.79 2.21 -2.33
CA ASP A 272 14.13 0.79 -2.12
C ASP A 272 13.72 0.23 -0.74
N GLU A 273 12.68 0.77 -0.10
CA GLU A 273 12.07 0.13 1.08
C GLU A 273 11.56 -1.28 0.76
N LYS A 274 11.81 -2.21 1.67
CA LYS A 274 11.37 -3.61 1.55
C LYS A 274 9.94 -3.80 2.04
N ASP A 275 9.24 -4.71 1.39
CA ASP A 275 7.88 -5.14 1.74
C ASP A 275 7.76 -5.60 3.20
N VAL A 276 6.56 -5.46 3.77
CA VAL A 276 6.18 -6.01 5.08
C VAL A 276 5.11 -7.07 4.85
N SER A 277 5.28 -8.27 5.41
CA SER A 277 4.27 -9.33 5.24
C SER A 277 4.16 -10.31 6.41
N GLY A 278 2.98 -10.90 6.60
CA GLY A 278 2.72 -11.86 7.67
C GLY A 278 2.81 -11.20 9.04
N VAL A 279 1.86 -10.32 9.35
CA VAL A 279 1.78 -9.61 10.64
C VAL A 279 0.51 -10.04 11.35
N ASP A 280 0.63 -10.85 12.40
CA ASP A 280 -0.50 -11.37 13.16
C ASP A 280 -0.54 -10.77 14.58
N VAL A 281 -1.51 -9.88 14.81
CA VAL A 281 -1.79 -9.28 16.11
C VAL A 281 -3.04 -9.92 16.70
N THR A 282 -2.97 -10.55 17.88
CA THR A 282 -4.09 -11.29 18.49
C THR A 282 -4.27 -11.00 19.98
N ASN A 283 -5.51 -10.88 20.46
CA ASN A 283 -5.86 -10.75 21.88
C ASN A 283 -5.14 -9.57 22.58
N CYS A 284 -5.06 -8.42 21.90
CA CYS A 284 -4.40 -7.23 22.41
C CYS A 284 -5.43 -6.20 22.90
N THR A 285 -5.12 -5.51 24.01
CA THR A 285 -5.99 -4.46 24.57
C THR A 285 -5.33 -3.10 24.42
N LEU A 286 -6.01 -2.14 23.79
CA LEU A 286 -5.54 -0.76 23.68
C LEU A 286 -6.40 0.17 24.55
N LYS A 287 -5.75 0.96 25.41
CA LYS A 287 -6.39 1.84 26.40
C LYS A 287 -5.91 3.27 26.25
N ASN A 288 -6.82 4.23 26.10
CA ASN A 288 -6.51 5.67 26.00
C ASN A 288 -5.48 6.03 24.90
N THR A 289 -5.41 5.26 23.82
CA THR A 289 -4.49 5.53 22.69
C THR A 289 -5.12 6.42 21.62
N THR A 290 -4.30 7.08 20.81
CA THR A 290 -4.82 7.90 19.68
C THR A 290 -5.29 7.04 18.51
N ASN A 291 -4.75 5.84 18.32
CA ASN A 291 -5.27 4.85 17.38
C ASN A 291 -5.32 3.45 18.00
N GLY A 292 -6.17 2.57 17.47
CA GLY A 292 -6.21 1.16 17.80
C GLY A 292 -5.17 0.43 16.97
N VAL A 293 -5.58 0.05 15.77
CA VAL A 293 -4.68 -0.53 14.75
C VAL A 293 -4.50 0.44 13.58
N ARG A 294 -3.25 0.66 13.18
CA ARG A 294 -2.84 1.65 12.18
C ARG A 294 -1.99 1.02 11.09
N ILE A 295 -2.23 1.41 9.85
CA ILE A 295 -1.26 1.28 8.75
C ILE A 295 -1.02 2.69 8.19
N LYS A 296 0.24 3.10 8.03
CA LYS A 296 0.64 4.42 7.54
C LYS A 296 1.63 4.29 6.37
N THR A 297 1.32 4.90 5.22
CA THR A 297 2.18 4.88 4.03
C THR A 297 2.27 6.27 3.38
N TRP A 298 3.44 6.59 2.82
CA TRP A 298 3.70 7.87 2.14
C TRP A 298 3.27 7.80 0.66
N PRO A 299 2.72 8.88 0.08
CA PRO A 299 2.15 8.85 -1.27
C PRO A 299 3.16 9.01 -2.43
N ALA A 300 4.48 9.07 -2.18
CA ALA A 300 5.47 9.48 -3.19
C ALA A 300 6.79 8.65 -3.18
N SER A 301 6.66 7.32 -3.18
CA SER A 301 7.79 6.37 -3.10
C SER A 301 8.01 5.51 -4.36
N PRO A 302 9.09 4.72 -4.46
CA PRO A 302 9.09 3.49 -5.25
C PRO A 302 8.08 2.46 -4.68
N PRO A 303 7.58 1.52 -5.51
CA PRO A 303 6.61 0.53 -5.04
C PRO A 303 7.21 -0.41 -3.99
N SER A 304 6.47 -0.60 -2.90
CA SER A 304 6.65 -1.61 -1.86
C SER A 304 5.27 -2.10 -1.41
N GLN A 305 5.20 -3.17 -0.63
CA GLN A 305 3.94 -3.84 -0.30
C GLN A 305 3.77 -4.02 1.21
N ALA A 306 2.52 -4.04 1.66
CA ALA A 306 2.13 -4.43 3.01
C ALA A 306 1.03 -5.49 2.90
N SER A 307 1.33 -6.74 3.25
CA SER A 307 0.45 -7.87 2.96
C SER A 307 0.25 -8.87 4.09
N ASP A 308 -0.85 -9.62 4.00
CA ASP A 308 -1.14 -10.73 4.91
C ASP A 308 -1.06 -10.26 6.38
N ILE A 309 -1.85 -9.21 6.68
CA ILE A 309 -1.87 -8.51 7.97
C ILE A 309 -3.19 -8.85 8.68
N THR A 310 -3.11 -9.50 9.83
CA THR A 310 -4.23 -9.87 10.68
C THR A 310 -4.21 -9.06 11.98
N PHE A 311 -5.33 -8.42 12.28
CA PHE A 311 -5.62 -7.88 13.62
C PHE A 311 -6.85 -8.62 14.16
N LYS A 312 -6.71 -9.35 15.27
CA LYS A 312 -7.73 -10.25 15.81
C LYS A 312 -7.92 -10.12 17.32
N ASP A 313 -9.15 -10.29 17.78
CA ASP A 313 -9.53 -10.25 19.20
C ASP A 313 -9.02 -8.95 19.89
N ILE A 314 -9.13 -7.82 19.20
CA ILE A 314 -8.57 -6.53 19.65
C ILE A 314 -9.60 -5.78 20.51
N ILE A 315 -9.28 -5.57 21.79
CA ILE A 315 -10.12 -4.82 22.73
C ILE A 315 -9.70 -3.35 22.70
N LEU A 316 -10.66 -2.43 22.52
CA LEU A 316 -10.43 -0.99 22.39
C LEU A 316 -11.18 -0.20 23.48
N GLU A 317 -10.44 0.36 24.45
CA GLU A 317 -10.98 1.15 25.56
C GLU A 317 -10.57 2.63 25.44
N THR A 318 -11.53 3.52 25.14
CA THR A 318 -11.28 4.98 25.04
C THR A 318 -10.20 5.34 23.99
N VAL A 319 -10.23 4.65 22.85
CA VAL A 319 -9.26 4.77 21.75
C VAL A 319 -9.78 5.68 20.63
N LYS A 320 -9.13 6.82 20.38
CA LYS A 320 -9.65 7.88 19.47
C LYS A 320 -10.02 7.38 18.06
N ASN A 321 -9.13 6.64 17.40
CA ASN A 321 -9.31 6.11 16.05
C ASN A 321 -9.19 4.57 16.06
N PRO A 322 -10.29 3.80 16.12
CA PRO A 322 -10.23 2.33 16.24
C PRO A 322 -9.37 1.63 15.16
N ILE A 323 -9.56 2.03 13.90
CA ILE A 323 -8.81 1.55 12.73
C ILE A 323 -8.48 2.78 11.87
N ILE A 324 -7.24 2.88 11.38
CA ILE A 324 -6.81 3.93 10.44
C ILE A 324 -5.83 3.37 9.42
N ILE A 325 -6.10 3.57 8.13
CA ILE A 325 -5.21 3.13 7.03
C ILE A 325 -4.93 4.32 6.11
N ASP A 326 -3.90 5.07 6.50
CA ASP A 326 -3.52 6.35 5.94
C ASP A 326 -2.41 6.17 4.89
N GLN A 327 -2.78 6.26 3.61
CA GLN A 327 -1.83 6.22 2.49
C GLN A 327 -1.40 7.61 1.99
N LYS A 328 -1.55 8.65 2.82
CA LYS A 328 -1.16 10.04 2.55
C LYS A 328 -0.24 10.58 3.64
N TYR A 329 0.32 9.71 4.46
CA TYR A 329 1.11 10.07 5.64
C TYR A 329 2.18 11.11 5.28
N GLY A 330 2.19 12.23 6.00
CA GLY A 330 3.15 13.32 5.83
C GLY A 330 2.99 14.18 4.55
N SER A 331 1.89 14.08 3.80
CA SER A 331 1.67 14.89 2.58
C SER A 331 0.26 15.48 2.45
N HIS A 332 0.20 16.75 2.04
CA HIS A 332 -1.05 17.43 1.67
C HIS A 332 -1.36 17.39 0.16
N LYS A 333 -0.56 16.68 -0.65
CA LYS A 333 -0.70 16.60 -2.11
C LYS A 333 -1.26 15.26 -2.57
N SER A 334 -2.09 15.30 -3.60
CA SER A 334 -2.69 14.12 -4.24
C SER A 334 -1.82 13.60 -5.38
N GLU A 335 -0.79 12.82 -5.04
CA GLU A 335 0.12 12.14 -5.98
C GLU A 335 -0.16 10.62 -6.06
N VAL A 336 0.53 9.90 -6.95
CA VAL A 336 0.20 8.50 -7.28
C VAL A 336 0.77 7.54 -6.24
N HIS A 337 -0.13 6.84 -5.54
CA HIS A 337 0.20 5.95 -4.43
C HIS A 337 0.91 4.66 -4.92
N PRO A 338 2.15 4.40 -4.47
CA PRO A 338 2.95 3.27 -4.95
C PRO A 338 3.01 2.10 -3.97
N VAL A 339 2.65 2.31 -2.70
CA VAL A 339 2.61 1.25 -1.69
C VAL A 339 1.30 0.49 -1.82
N VAL A 340 1.35 -0.81 -2.09
CA VAL A 340 0.15 -1.65 -2.25
C VAL A 340 -0.16 -2.36 -0.93
N ILE A 341 -1.32 -2.08 -0.36
CA ILE A 341 -1.85 -2.78 0.82
C ILE A 341 -2.83 -3.84 0.35
N PHE A 342 -2.60 -5.11 0.69
CA PHE A 342 -3.50 -6.20 0.32
C PHE A 342 -3.69 -7.29 1.38
N LYS A 343 -4.85 -7.96 1.37
CA LYS A 343 -5.25 -8.98 2.35
C LYS A 343 -5.06 -8.51 3.80
N VAL A 344 -5.84 -7.49 4.18
CA VAL A 344 -5.90 -7.02 5.57
C VAL A 344 -7.14 -7.61 6.22
N PHE A 345 -6.96 -8.41 7.27
CA PHE A 345 -8.03 -8.99 8.06
C PHE A 345 -8.14 -8.26 9.39
N VAL A 346 -9.31 -7.73 9.72
CA VAL A 346 -9.58 -7.12 11.02
C VAL A 346 -10.81 -7.77 11.66
N LEU A 347 -10.58 -8.42 12.79
CA LEU A 347 -11.54 -9.15 13.63
C LEU A 347 -11.62 -8.43 14.99
N VAL A 348 -12.66 -7.64 15.22
CA VAL A 348 -12.84 -6.86 16.46
C VAL A 348 -13.98 -7.46 17.28
N GLU A 349 -13.69 -8.02 18.45
CA GLU A 349 -14.74 -8.43 19.39
C GLU A 349 -15.24 -7.24 20.22
N ALA A 350 -16.56 -7.10 20.34
CA ALA A 350 -17.17 -6.10 21.23
C ALA A 350 -17.42 -6.67 22.63
N LEU A 351 -16.84 -6.05 23.65
CA LEU A 351 -17.29 -6.24 25.04
C LEU A 351 -18.72 -5.70 25.19
N LEU A 352 -19.69 -6.62 25.24
CA LEU A 352 -21.13 -6.36 25.43
C LEU A 352 -21.45 -5.87 26.86
N ILE A 353 -20.90 -4.71 27.26
CA ILE A 353 -21.15 -4.10 28.58
C ILE A 353 -22.64 -3.80 28.81
N LEU A 354 -23.41 -3.56 27.75
CA LEU A 354 -24.88 -3.45 27.82
C LEU A 354 -25.55 -4.71 28.42
N SER A 355 -25.03 -5.91 28.12
CA SER A 355 -25.62 -7.17 28.61
C SER A 355 -25.44 -7.35 30.13
N LEU A 356 -24.29 -6.91 30.66
CA LEU A 356 -24.01 -6.87 32.10
C LEU A 356 -24.87 -5.82 32.82
N LEU A 357 -25.06 -4.65 32.21
CA LEU A 357 -25.97 -3.62 32.76
C LEU A 357 -27.44 -4.09 32.78
N LEU A 358 -27.91 -4.80 31.75
CA LEU A 358 -29.24 -5.42 31.73
C LEU A 358 -29.38 -6.51 32.83
N LEU A 359 -28.33 -7.32 33.05
CA LEU A 359 -28.32 -8.30 34.14
C LEU A 359 -28.34 -7.63 35.52
N MET A 360 -27.68 -6.49 35.70
CA MET A 360 -27.72 -5.75 36.97
C MET A 360 -29.10 -5.12 37.21
N TYR A 361 -29.76 -4.60 36.16
CA TYR A 361 -31.09 -4.01 36.28
C TYR A 361 -32.18 -5.05 36.59
N THR A 362 -32.03 -6.27 36.06
CA THR A 362 -32.95 -7.40 36.34
C THR A 362 -32.70 -8.09 37.68
N THR A 363 -31.51 -7.95 38.27
CA THR A 363 -31.17 -8.54 39.59
C THR A 363 -31.40 -7.60 40.77
N PHE A 364 -31.33 -6.28 40.58
CA PHE A 364 -31.60 -5.27 41.61
C PHE A 364 -32.93 -4.55 41.34
N GLY A 365 -34.03 -5.32 41.41
CA GLY A 365 -35.35 -4.90 40.95
C GLY A 365 -35.88 -3.61 41.56
N ALA A 366 -35.94 -2.55 40.76
CA ALA A 366 -36.81 -1.39 40.98
C ALA A 366 -38.17 -1.67 40.33
N LYS A 367 -39.26 -1.62 41.10
CA LYS A 367 -40.63 -1.72 40.56
C LYS A 367 -40.94 -0.45 39.77
N ALA A 368 -41.21 -0.60 38.47
CA ALA A 368 -41.92 0.42 37.71
C ALA A 368 -43.41 0.38 38.09
N ASP A 369 -44.01 1.55 38.31
CA ASP A 369 -45.44 1.68 38.56
C ASP A 369 -46.18 1.88 37.22
N ASP A 370 -47.35 1.26 37.09
CA ASP A 370 -47.97 0.95 35.80
C ASP A 370 -48.78 2.12 35.23
N LYS A 371 -48.09 3.18 34.75
CA LYS A 371 -48.78 4.33 34.11
C LYS A 371 -48.00 5.32 33.23
N THR A 372 -46.88 4.96 32.62
CA THR A 372 -46.26 5.81 31.56
C THR A 372 -45.59 5.00 30.45
N ASP A 373 -46.20 4.98 29.25
CA ASP A 373 -45.50 4.69 28.00
C ASP A 373 -44.52 5.83 27.69
N ASN A 374 -43.25 5.69 28.11
CA ASN A 374 -42.18 6.62 27.73
C ASN A 374 -40.77 6.00 27.92
N VAL A 375 -40.38 5.12 26.99
CA VAL A 375 -38.98 4.66 26.87
C VAL A 375 -38.04 5.84 26.55
N GLU A 376 -38.55 6.91 25.90
CA GLU A 376 -37.78 8.13 25.62
C GLU A 376 -37.44 8.95 26.88
N ALA A 377 -38.20 8.84 27.97
CA ALA A 377 -37.94 9.60 29.20
C ALA A 377 -36.73 9.06 29.99
N PHE A 378 -36.41 7.77 29.89
CA PHE A 378 -35.28 7.16 30.58
C PHE A 378 -33.92 7.70 30.09
N TYR A 379 -33.84 8.08 28.82
CA TYR A 379 -32.63 8.68 28.23
C TYR A 379 -32.47 10.18 28.54
N ALA A 380 -33.52 10.87 28.97
CA ALA A 380 -33.50 12.31 29.24
C ALA A 380 -33.11 12.68 30.68
N GLY A 381 -33.11 11.72 31.62
CA GLY A 381 -32.95 11.96 33.06
C GLY A 381 -31.54 11.71 33.65
N LEU A 382 -30.58 11.22 32.87
CA LEU A 382 -29.23 10.93 33.37
C LEU A 382 -28.38 12.21 33.41
N ASP A 383 -27.98 12.60 34.62
CA ASP A 383 -27.11 13.75 34.89
C ASP A 383 -25.84 13.73 34.02
N CYS A 384 -25.62 14.85 33.33
CA CYS A 384 -24.49 15.14 32.44
C CYS A 384 -23.11 15.03 33.16
N SER A 385 -23.09 14.96 34.50
CA SER A 385 -21.89 14.71 35.29
C SER A 385 -21.34 13.27 35.16
N MET A 386 -22.20 12.23 35.04
CA MET A 386 -21.75 10.83 35.01
C MET A 386 -21.35 10.33 33.61
N GLN A 387 -21.83 10.96 32.54
CA GLN A 387 -21.40 10.64 31.17
C GLN A 387 -19.92 10.97 30.90
N LYS A 388 -19.23 11.72 31.76
CA LYS A 388 -17.81 12.07 31.61
C LYS A 388 -16.81 10.92 31.76
N ARG A 389 -17.24 9.70 32.11
CA ARG A 389 -16.35 8.53 32.29
C ARG A 389 -16.32 7.51 31.17
N TYR A 390 -17.17 7.66 30.14
CA TYR A 390 -17.11 6.80 28.96
C TYR A 390 -17.11 7.67 27.71
N TRP A 391 -15.95 7.71 27.06
CA TRP A 391 -15.74 8.32 25.75
C TRP A 391 -16.21 9.79 25.67
N SER A 392 -15.40 10.73 26.16
CA SER A 392 -15.58 12.16 25.87
C SER A 392 -14.65 12.58 24.73
N TYR A 393 -15.17 12.78 23.51
CA TYR A 393 -14.35 13.19 22.37
C TYR A 393 -14.63 14.60 21.84
N LYS A 394 -13.59 15.43 21.76
CA LYS A 394 -13.63 16.74 21.07
C LYS A 394 -13.42 16.53 19.57
N ALA A 395 -14.40 16.92 18.77
CA ALA A 395 -14.35 16.79 17.31
C ALA A 395 -13.42 17.84 16.68
N CYS A 396 -12.22 17.41 16.27
CA CYS A 396 -11.31 18.13 15.36
C CYS A 396 -10.28 17.13 14.77
N ASP A 397 -10.68 16.29 13.81
CA ASP A 397 -9.72 15.56 12.96
C ASP A 397 -10.38 15.00 11.68
N PRO A 398 -9.91 15.32 10.46
CA PRO A 398 -10.49 14.82 9.21
C PRO A 398 -9.99 13.43 8.76
N GLU A 399 -9.02 12.82 9.45
CA GLU A 399 -8.25 11.64 8.98
C GLU A 399 -8.86 10.26 9.35
N ARG A 400 -10.20 10.10 9.32
CA ARG A 400 -10.90 8.83 9.63
C ARG A 400 -11.07 7.92 8.41
N ASP A 401 -9.96 7.66 7.73
CA ASP A 401 -9.96 7.35 6.31
C ASP A 401 -9.31 5.98 6.03
N ILE A 402 -10.07 5.06 5.42
CA ILE A 402 -9.60 3.77 4.87
C ILE A 402 -9.46 3.92 3.34
N HIS A 403 -8.24 4.11 2.84
CA HIS A 403 -8.01 4.48 1.44
C HIS A 403 -7.15 3.45 0.69
N LEU A 404 -7.49 3.20 -0.58
CA LEU A 404 -6.59 2.58 -1.59
C LEU A 404 -6.10 1.15 -1.28
N ILE A 405 -6.95 0.33 -0.66
CA ILE A 405 -6.65 -1.06 -0.28
C ILE A 405 -7.28 -2.02 -1.30
N ASP A 406 -6.63 -3.14 -1.60
CA ASP A 406 -7.23 -4.26 -2.34
C ASP A 406 -7.37 -5.51 -1.47
N GLY A 407 -8.58 -6.07 -1.33
CA GLY A 407 -8.80 -7.25 -0.49
C GLY A 407 -8.84 -6.95 1.02
N LEU A 408 -9.55 -5.89 1.44
CA LEU A 408 -9.83 -5.62 2.85
C LEU A 408 -10.98 -6.51 3.37
N VAL A 409 -10.79 -7.19 4.50
CA VAL A 409 -11.84 -7.95 5.19
C VAL A 409 -11.99 -7.43 6.62
N LEU A 410 -13.12 -6.78 6.92
CA LEU A 410 -13.48 -6.26 8.23
C LEU A 410 -14.66 -7.06 8.79
N THR A 411 -14.46 -7.77 9.90
CA THR A 411 -15.44 -8.70 10.48
C THR A 411 -15.28 -8.81 12.02
N GLY A 412 -15.93 -9.78 12.66
CA GLY A 412 -15.78 -10.09 14.09
C GLY A 412 -16.86 -9.55 15.04
N GLY A 413 -17.87 -8.83 14.54
CA GLY A 413 -19.02 -8.40 15.36
C GLY A 413 -18.84 -7.08 16.13
N GLY A 414 -17.71 -6.38 15.94
CA GLY A 414 -17.37 -5.15 16.66
C GLY A 414 -18.36 -3.99 16.47
N THR A 415 -18.41 -3.09 17.47
CA THR A 415 -19.29 -1.92 17.49
C THR A 415 -18.51 -0.60 17.38
N PHE A 416 -18.84 0.22 16.38
CA PHE A 416 -18.32 1.58 16.19
C PHE A 416 -19.37 2.62 16.61
N ASP A 417 -19.29 3.14 17.83
CA ASP A 417 -20.16 4.25 18.30
C ASP A 417 -19.53 5.62 18.00
N GLY A 418 -20.20 6.41 17.17
CA GLY A 418 -19.80 7.77 16.83
C GLY A 418 -20.19 8.83 17.86
N GLN A 419 -21.06 8.51 18.82
CA GLN A 419 -21.52 9.39 19.90
C GLN A 419 -22.20 10.71 19.46
N GLY A 420 -22.80 10.74 18.26
CA GLY A 420 -23.37 11.94 17.63
C GLY A 420 -24.40 12.69 18.45
N SER A 421 -25.07 12.04 19.41
CA SER A 421 -26.04 12.65 20.32
C SER A 421 -25.49 13.86 21.09
N SER A 422 -24.19 13.88 21.42
CA SER A 422 -23.55 15.01 22.12
C SER A 422 -23.14 16.16 21.19
N VAL A 423 -23.07 15.94 19.87
CA VAL A 423 -22.52 16.88 18.87
C VAL A 423 -23.60 17.50 17.98
N CYS A 424 -24.68 16.76 17.66
CA CYS A 424 -25.73 17.20 16.72
C CYS A 424 -26.39 18.54 17.10
N GLY A 425 -26.56 18.81 18.41
CA GLY A 425 -27.13 20.09 18.88
C GLY A 425 -26.28 21.30 18.48
N GLY A 426 -24.98 21.27 18.80
CA GLY A 426 -24.05 22.36 18.51
C GLY A 426 -23.82 22.61 17.02
N TYR A 427 -23.80 21.56 16.20
CA TYR A 427 -23.65 21.69 14.74
C TYR A 427 -24.88 22.32 14.07
N ASN A 428 -26.09 21.93 14.50
CA ASN A 428 -27.33 22.53 13.99
C ASN A 428 -27.39 24.03 14.31
N ASP A 429 -27.00 24.44 15.51
CA ASP A 429 -26.96 25.85 15.88
C ASP A 429 -25.83 26.61 15.17
N CYS A 430 -24.70 25.97 14.89
CA CYS A 430 -23.65 26.53 14.03
C CYS A 430 -24.16 26.78 12.59
N LYS A 431 -24.90 25.84 11.98
CA LYS A 431 -25.51 26.03 10.65
C LYS A 431 -26.56 27.14 10.65
N LYS A 432 -27.42 27.23 11.66
CA LYS A 432 -28.41 28.32 11.80
C LYS A 432 -27.76 29.70 11.88
N LYS A 433 -26.57 29.82 12.48
CA LYS A 433 -25.82 31.07 12.63
C LYS A 433 -24.99 31.46 11.39
N ASN A 434 -25.09 30.70 10.29
CA ASN A 434 -24.39 30.93 9.02
C ASN A 434 -22.85 30.99 9.15
N THR A 435 -22.32 30.40 10.22
CA THR A 435 -20.87 30.32 10.50
C THR A 435 -20.20 29.17 9.74
N LYS A 436 -18.90 29.28 9.46
CA LYS A 436 -18.09 28.19 8.87
C LYS A 436 -17.92 27.05 9.88
N CYS A 437 -18.86 26.11 9.91
CA CYS A 437 -18.79 24.92 10.76
C CYS A 437 -17.74 23.93 10.26
N ALA A 438 -16.99 23.30 11.16
CA ALA A 438 -16.14 22.16 10.82
C ALA A 438 -17.00 20.99 10.29
N PRO A 439 -16.52 20.18 9.33
CA PRO A 439 -17.23 18.99 8.88
C PRO A 439 -17.37 17.98 10.03
N LEU A 440 -18.49 17.26 10.07
CA LEU A 440 -18.72 16.22 11.06
C LEU A 440 -18.05 14.91 10.62
N PRO A 441 -17.48 14.13 11.54
CA PRO A 441 -16.80 12.88 11.18
C PRO A 441 -17.79 11.77 10.81
N VAL A 442 -17.45 11.04 9.74
CA VAL A 442 -18.07 9.75 9.38
C VAL A 442 -17.54 8.65 10.32
N SER A 443 -18.31 7.59 10.54
CA SER A 443 -17.87 6.45 11.38
C SER A 443 -16.87 5.54 10.63
N LEU A 444 -17.21 5.12 9.41
CA LEU A 444 -16.37 4.32 8.53
C LEU A 444 -16.36 4.92 7.11
N LYS A 445 -15.22 5.48 6.68
CA LYS A 445 -15.06 6.08 5.35
C LYS A 445 -14.05 5.28 4.51
N PHE A 446 -14.58 4.60 3.50
CA PHE A 446 -13.85 3.83 2.51
C PHE A 446 -13.69 4.67 1.24
N THR A 447 -12.48 4.77 0.70
CA THR A 447 -12.21 5.54 -0.52
C THR A 447 -11.24 4.80 -1.44
N LYS A 448 -11.66 4.53 -2.68
CA LYS A 448 -10.87 3.79 -3.68
C LYS A 448 -10.38 2.42 -3.17
N VAL A 449 -11.16 1.75 -2.34
CA VAL A 449 -10.89 0.36 -1.92
C VAL A 449 -11.51 -0.62 -2.92
N ASN A 450 -10.83 -1.74 -3.12
CA ASN A 450 -11.20 -2.80 -4.05
C ASN A 450 -11.37 -4.13 -3.30
N ASN A 451 -12.23 -5.02 -3.82
CA ASN A 451 -12.41 -6.39 -3.33
C ASN A 451 -12.65 -6.47 -1.80
N THR A 452 -13.46 -5.56 -1.28
CA THR A 452 -13.64 -5.35 0.17
C THR A 452 -14.87 -6.09 0.69
N ILE A 453 -14.74 -6.73 1.86
CA ILE A 453 -15.84 -7.34 2.62
C ILE A 453 -15.93 -6.65 3.99
N VAL A 454 -17.13 -6.22 4.36
CA VAL A 454 -17.47 -5.81 5.72
C VAL A 454 -18.63 -6.67 6.22
N GLU A 455 -18.40 -7.47 7.26
CA GLU A 455 -19.40 -8.42 7.76
C GLU A 455 -19.65 -8.31 9.27
N GLY A 456 -20.92 -8.34 9.69
CA GLY A 456 -21.30 -8.46 11.11
C GLY A 456 -21.05 -7.22 11.98
N ILE A 457 -20.48 -6.16 11.40
CA ILE A 457 -20.12 -4.93 12.12
C ILE A 457 -21.36 -4.13 12.54
N THR A 458 -21.35 -3.63 13.77
CA THR A 458 -22.34 -2.68 14.27
C THR A 458 -21.79 -1.25 14.19
N SER A 459 -22.57 -0.27 13.77
CA SER A 459 -22.23 1.16 13.82
C SER A 459 -23.36 1.97 14.44
N LEU A 460 -23.08 2.65 15.55
CA LEU A 460 -24.03 3.41 16.35
C LEU A 460 -23.75 4.92 16.24
N ASN A 461 -24.81 5.72 16.30
CA ASN A 461 -24.80 7.18 16.51
C ASN A 461 -23.68 7.93 15.76
N SER A 462 -23.55 7.76 14.44
CA SER A 462 -22.54 8.52 13.70
C SER A 462 -22.79 10.02 13.81
N ASN A 463 -21.72 10.83 13.82
CA ASN A 463 -21.86 12.30 13.76
C ASN A 463 -22.31 12.76 12.36
N GLN A 464 -22.08 11.93 11.33
CA GLN A 464 -22.54 12.16 9.97
C GLN A 464 -22.98 10.80 9.38
N PHE A 465 -22.55 10.46 8.17
CA PHE A 465 -22.82 9.15 7.58
C PHE A 465 -22.20 8.05 8.45
N HIS A 466 -22.82 6.87 8.53
CA HIS A 466 -22.19 5.72 9.17
C HIS A 466 -21.11 5.14 8.25
N TYR A 467 -21.50 4.75 7.04
CA TYR A 467 -20.61 4.26 5.99
C TYR A 467 -20.56 5.25 4.83
N SER A 468 -19.36 5.56 4.35
CA SER A 468 -19.15 6.36 3.13
C SER A 468 -18.22 5.61 2.18
N LEU A 469 -18.71 5.25 1.00
CA LEU A 469 -17.99 4.56 -0.08
C LEU A 469 -17.74 5.56 -1.22
N LEU A 470 -16.47 5.87 -1.48
CA LEU A 470 -16.07 6.86 -2.49
C LEU A 470 -15.08 6.26 -3.50
N GLY A 471 -15.55 5.93 -4.69
CA GLY A 471 -14.71 5.37 -5.76
C GLY A 471 -14.30 3.91 -5.57
N CYS A 472 -15.08 3.14 -4.81
CA CYS A 472 -14.77 1.74 -4.46
C CYS A 472 -15.21 0.75 -5.57
N SER A 473 -14.56 -0.41 -5.68
CA SER A 473 -14.90 -1.47 -6.64
C SER A 473 -15.05 -2.83 -5.94
N ASN A 474 -16.07 -3.61 -6.27
CA ASN A 474 -16.30 -4.94 -5.68
C ASN A 474 -16.34 -4.89 -4.13
N PHE A 475 -17.29 -4.12 -3.59
CA PHE A 475 -17.45 -3.90 -2.15
C PHE A 475 -18.71 -4.62 -1.65
N THR A 476 -18.60 -5.42 -0.58
CA THR A 476 -19.72 -6.10 0.06
C THR A 476 -19.88 -5.65 1.51
N ALA A 477 -21.10 -5.25 1.89
CA ALA A 477 -21.51 -5.10 3.29
C ALA A 477 -22.64 -6.10 3.60
N SER A 478 -22.41 -7.01 4.53
CA SER A 478 -23.36 -8.05 4.92
C SER A 478 -23.52 -8.19 6.44
N ASN A 479 -24.73 -8.52 6.89
CA ASN A 479 -25.03 -8.73 8.31
C ASN A 479 -24.66 -7.53 9.21
N VAL A 480 -24.55 -6.31 8.66
CA VAL A 480 -24.21 -5.10 9.44
C VAL A 480 -25.44 -4.48 10.08
N ILE A 481 -25.25 -3.93 11.28
CA ILE A 481 -26.28 -3.22 12.05
C ILE A 481 -25.89 -1.75 12.11
N ILE A 482 -26.75 -0.87 11.61
CA ILE A 482 -26.55 0.58 11.60
C ILE A 482 -27.69 1.22 12.36
N THR A 483 -27.40 2.02 13.39
CA THR A 483 -28.44 2.64 14.22
C THR A 483 -28.07 4.05 14.67
N ALA A 484 -28.94 5.01 14.39
CA ALA A 484 -28.95 6.36 14.95
C ALA A 484 -30.40 6.81 15.21
N PRO A 485 -30.64 7.82 16.08
CA PRO A 485 -31.98 8.34 16.32
C PRO A 485 -32.69 8.79 15.04
N GLY A 486 -34.00 8.54 14.91
CA GLY A 486 -34.77 8.89 13.69
C GLY A 486 -34.87 10.39 13.37
N ASN A 487 -34.33 11.26 14.24
CA ASN A 487 -34.22 12.71 14.05
C ASN A 487 -32.76 13.19 13.86
N SER A 488 -31.77 12.29 13.75
CA SER A 488 -30.37 12.66 13.58
C SER A 488 -30.10 13.25 12.19
N PRO A 489 -29.61 14.50 12.07
CA PRO A 489 -29.49 15.17 10.79
C PRO A 489 -28.33 14.62 9.95
N ASN A 490 -28.56 14.34 8.67
CA ASN A 490 -27.51 14.01 7.69
C ASN A 490 -26.72 12.73 8.07
N THR A 491 -27.41 11.75 8.66
CA THR A 491 -26.85 10.44 9.05
C THR A 491 -27.25 9.35 8.05
N ASP A 492 -26.79 9.44 6.80
CA ASP A 492 -26.95 8.34 5.83
C ASP A 492 -26.36 7.03 6.43
N GLY A 493 -27.06 5.91 6.26
CA GLY A 493 -26.58 4.60 6.70
C GLY A 493 -25.38 4.16 5.87
N ILE A 494 -25.61 3.87 4.59
CA ILE A 494 -24.54 3.58 3.61
C ILE A 494 -24.64 4.55 2.44
N HIS A 495 -23.68 5.47 2.36
CA HIS A 495 -23.55 6.46 1.30
C HIS A 495 -22.57 5.98 0.22
N ILE A 496 -22.99 5.94 -1.05
CA ILE A 496 -22.24 5.36 -2.17
C ILE A 496 -22.06 6.41 -3.28
N SER A 497 -20.82 6.74 -3.62
CA SER A 497 -20.45 7.73 -4.63
C SER A 497 -19.32 7.21 -5.53
N GLY A 498 -19.44 7.41 -6.84
CA GLY A 498 -18.37 7.07 -7.81
C GLY A 498 -17.95 5.60 -7.87
N SER A 499 -18.73 4.68 -7.29
CA SER A 499 -18.32 3.30 -6.99
C SER A 499 -18.98 2.26 -7.92
N ASN A 500 -18.38 1.08 -8.07
CA ASN A 500 -18.92 0.01 -8.92
C ASN A 500 -18.94 -1.36 -8.23
N LEU A 501 -19.84 -2.25 -8.67
CA LEU A 501 -19.98 -3.61 -8.12
C LEU A 501 -20.14 -3.60 -6.58
N VAL A 502 -21.16 -2.90 -6.08
CA VAL A 502 -21.40 -2.81 -4.63
C VAL A 502 -22.59 -3.67 -4.24
N THR A 503 -22.40 -4.56 -3.27
CA THR A 503 -23.43 -5.44 -2.71
C THR A 503 -23.71 -5.07 -1.26
N ILE A 504 -24.97 -4.79 -0.94
CA ILE A 504 -25.47 -4.52 0.39
C ILE A 504 -26.54 -5.58 0.66
N SER A 505 -26.29 -6.51 1.59
CA SER A 505 -27.16 -7.67 1.80
C SER A 505 -27.42 -8.00 3.27
N ASN A 506 -28.64 -8.40 3.63
CA ASN A 506 -29.00 -8.89 4.97
C ASN A 506 -28.68 -7.89 6.11
N ASN A 507 -28.83 -6.58 5.86
CA ASN A 507 -28.43 -5.52 6.80
C ASN A 507 -29.65 -4.90 7.51
N MET A 508 -29.45 -4.45 8.75
CA MET A 508 -30.43 -3.66 9.50
C MET A 508 -29.93 -2.22 9.61
N ILE A 509 -30.71 -1.25 9.09
CA ILE A 509 -30.29 0.15 8.99
C ILE A 509 -31.44 1.06 9.45
N GLY A 510 -31.26 1.76 10.57
CA GLY A 510 -32.19 2.80 11.04
C GLY A 510 -31.44 4.08 11.39
N THR A 511 -31.78 5.20 10.75
CA THR A 511 -31.12 6.51 10.98
C THR A 511 -32.10 7.67 10.78
N GLY A 512 -31.65 8.91 10.93
CA GLY A 512 -32.44 10.10 10.59
C GLY A 512 -32.40 10.55 9.12
N ASP A 513 -31.71 9.83 8.22
CA ASP A 513 -31.62 10.17 6.79
C ASP A 513 -31.70 8.90 5.91
N ASP A 514 -31.13 8.89 4.70
CA ASP A 514 -31.19 7.76 3.77
C ASP A 514 -30.52 6.50 4.34
N CYS A 515 -31.23 5.37 4.42
CA CYS A 515 -30.65 4.08 4.83
C CYS A 515 -29.53 3.66 3.86
N VAL A 516 -29.80 3.80 2.57
CA VAL A 516 -28.82 3.63 1.49
C VAL A 516 -28.99 4.79 0.51
N SER A 517 -27.89 5.49 0.23
CA SER A 517 -27.84 6.73 -0.54
C SER A 517 -26.87 6.53 -1.71
N ILE A 518 -27.37 6.58 -2.95
CA ILE A 518 -26.63 6.21 -4.16
C ILE A 518 -26.51 7.44 -5.07
N VAL A 519 -25.31 8.01 -5.18
CA VAL A 519 -25.07 9.27 -5.90
C VAL A 519 -24.16 9.09 -7.12
N GLN A 520 -23.92 10.19 -7.84
CA GLN A 520 -23.26 10.26 -9.15
C GLN A 520 -22.05 9.33 -9.37
N GLY A 521 -21.90 8.85 -10.61
CA GLY A 521 -20.76 8.05 -11.07
C GLY A 521 -20.76 6.61 -10.57
N THR A 522 -21.91 6.11 -10.13
CA THR A 522 -22.05 4.81 -9.47
C THR A 522 -22.76 3.82 -10.40
N THR A 523 -22.25 2.58 -10.53
CA THR A 523 -22.81 1.55 -11.42
C THR A 523 -22.84 0.15 -10.79
N GLN A 524 -23.77 -0.70 -11.18
CA GLN A 524 -23.87 -2.11 -10.73
C GLN A 524 -23.97 -2.22 -9.21
N ILE A 525 -25.09 -1.75 -8.65
CA ILE A 525 -25.35 -1.76 -7.21
C ILE A 525 -26.49 -2.73 -6.91
N THR A 526 -26.29 -3.62 -5.95
CA THR A 526 -27.29 -4.60 -5.50
C THR A 526 -27.57 -4.38 -4.02
N VAL A 527 -28.80 -4.04 -3.68
CA VAL A 527 -29.29 -3.88 -2.30
C VAL A 527 -30.36 -4.95 -2.07
N THR A 528 -30.09 -5.91 -1.18
CA THR A 528 -30.94 -7.10 -1.00
C THR A 528 -31.22 -7.40 0.47
N ASN A 529 -32.43 -7.87 0.79
CA ASN A 529 -32.79 -8.30 2.16
C ASN A 529 -32.47 -7.23 3.25
N VAL A 530 -32.56 -5.94 2.92
CA VAL A 530 -32.26 -4.86 3.87
C VAL A 530 -33.53 -4.47 4.63
N THR A 531 -33.43 -4.43 5.96
CA THR A 531 -34.44 -3.77 6.82
C THR A 531 -34.02 -2.33 7.01
N CYS A 532 -34.84 -1.39 6.53
CA CYS A 532 -34.58 0.05 6.57
C CYS A 532 -35.67 0.77 7.37
N GLY A 533 -35.31 1.43 8.46
CA GLY A 533 -36.28 2.13 9.31
C GLY A 533 -35.79 2.38 10.74
N PRO A 534 -36.03 3.57 11.31
CA PRO A 534 -36.56 4.79 10.67
C PRO A 534 -35.58 5.38 9.64
N GLY A 535 -36.00 6.43 8.92
CA GLY A 535 -35.13 7.19 8.01
C GLY A 535 -35.85 7.72 6.77
N HIS A 536 -35.10 8.07 5.73
CA HIS A 536 -35.60 8.58 4.46
C HIS A 536 -35.84 7.52 3.37
N GLY A 537 -35.50 6.26 3.62
CA GLY A 537 -35.68 5.15 2.68
C GLY A 537 -34.39 4.77 1.93
N ILE A 538 -34.56 4.22 0.73
CA ILE A 538 -33.45 3.91 -0.19
C ILE A 538 -33.53 4.89 -1.37
N SER A 539 -32.44 5.61 -1.61
CA SER A 539 -32.42 6.81 -2.46
C SER A 539 -31.35 6.78 -3.53
N VAL A 540 -31.73 7.20 -4.74
CA VAL A 540 -30.81 7.53 -5.83
C VAL A 540 -30.78 9.05 -6.06
N GLY A 541 -29.60 9.65 -6.06
CA GLY A 541 -29.36 11.08 -6.24
C GLY A 541 -29.08 11.83 -4.93
N SER A 542 -28.96 13.16 -4.92
CA SER A 542 -29.48 14.08 -5.95
C SER A 542 -28.53 14.32 -7.11
N LEU A 543 -28.95 13.97 -8.34
CA LEU A 543 -28.18 14.20 -9.56
C LEU A 543 -28.52 15.53 -10.25
N GLY A 544 -27.69 15.99 -11.19
CA GLY A 544 -27.90 17.19 -12.00
C GLY A 544 -27.59 18.53 -11.31
N LYS A 545 -26.96 18.51 -10.12
CA LYS A 545 -26.65 19.75 -9.38
C LYS A 545 -25.45 20.48 -9.99
N TRP A 546 -24.40 19.73 -10.32
CA TRP A 546 -23.13 20.25 -10.79
C TRP A 546 -22.94 20.03 -12.30
N PRO A 547 -22.23 20.94 -13.00
CA PRO A 547 -21.83 20.67 -14.37
C PRO A 547 -20.81 19.53 -14.39
N ASN A 548 -21.10 18.48 -15.17
CA ASN A 548 -20.28 17.28 -15.36
C ASN A 548 -20.45 16.17 -14.30
N GLU A 549 -21.60 16.11 -13.59
CA GLU A 549 -21.94 14.90 -12.84
C GLU A 549 -22.07 13.67 -13.75
N LYS A 550 -21.57 12.53 -13.28
CA LYS A 550 -21.70 11.25 -13.98
C LYS A 550 -23.04 10.58 -13.64
N SER A 551 -23.53 9.74 -14.56
CA SER A 551 -24.75 8.95 -14.39
C SER A 551 -24.71 8.03 -13.16
N VAL A 552 -25.90 7.64 -12.70
CA VAL A 552 -26.09 6.43 -11.88
C VAL A 552 -26.79 5.40 -12.75
N GLU A 553 -26.27 4.17 -12.78
CA GLU A 553 -26.85 3.12 -13.61
C GLU A 553 -26.83 1.71 -12.98
N ARG A 554 -27.72 0.83 -13.44
CA ARG A 554 -27.75 -0.59 -13.05
C ARG A 554 -27.84 -0.77 -11.52
N VAL A 555 -28.89 -0.21 -10.93
CA VAL A 555 -29.20 -0.37 -9.49
C VAL A 555 -30.35 -1.36 -9.35
N LEU A 556 -30.15 -2.41 -8.58
CA LEU A 556 -31.18 -3.37 -8.16
C LEU A 556 -31.39 -3.24 -6.65
N VAL A 557 -32.62 -2.98 -6.24
CA VAL A 557 -33.07 -3.05 -4.84
C VAL A 557 -34.14 -4.13 -4.78
N LYS A 558 -33.92 -5.20 -4.02
CA LYS A 558 -34.81 -6.38 -3.98
C LYS A 558 -35.02 -6.94 -2.57
N ASN A 559 -36.22 -7.45 -2.27
CA ASN A 559 -36.55 -8.12 -0.99
C ASN A 559 -36.32 -7.23 0.25
N CYS A 560 -36.39 -5.91 0.13
CA CYS A 560 -36.15 -5.00 1.25
C CYS A 560 -37.44 -4.69 2.01
N THR A 561 -37.35 -4.52 3.33
CA THR A 561 -38.47 -4.09 4.18
C THR A 561 -38.21 -2.69 4.71
N LEU A 562 -39.04 -1.72 4.31
CA LEU A 562 -38.95 -0.34 4.75
C LEU A 562 -40.06 -0.05 5.76
N THR A 563 -39.70 0.41 6.97
CA THR A 563 -40.63 0.60 8.08
C THR A 563 -40.47 1.99 8.71
N ASN A 564 -41.57 2.72 8.89
CA ASN A 564 -41.57 4.07 9.49
C ASN A 564 -40.63 5.07 8.79
N THR A 565 -40.40 4.93 7.48
CA THR A 565 -39.55 5.84 6.70
C THR A 565 -40.35 6.96 6.04
N THR A 566 -39.72 8.12 5.80
CA THR A 566 -40.38 9.23 5.10
C THR A 566 -40.58 8.95 3.60
N ASN A 567 -39.73 8.11 2.99
CA ASN A 567 -39.92 7.63 1.62
C ASN A 567 -39.56 6.15 1.52
N GLY A 568 -40.08 5.47 0.50
CA GLY A 568 -39.74 4.09 0.18
C GLY A 568 -38.62 4.03 -0.85
N ALA A 569 -39.00 3.85 -2.11
CA ALA A 569 -38.11 3.97 -3.26
C ALA A 569 -38.02 5.43 -3.72
N ARG A 570 -36.83 6.05 -3.64
CA ARG A 570 -36.62 7.46 -3.99
C ARG A 570 -35.63 7.64 -5.14
N ILE A 571 -35.97 8.51 -6.10
CA ILE A 571 -35.06 9.05 -7.10
C ILE A 571 -35.19 10.58 -7.08
N LYS A 572 -34.07 11.30 -6.94
CA LYS A 572 -34.04 12.77 -6.80
C LYS A 572 -33.04 13.39 -7.79
N THR A 573 -33.45 14.42 -8.54
CA THR A 573 -32.58 15.20 -9.44
C THR A 573 -32.90 16.70 -9.36
N TRP A 574 -31.86 17.53 -9.47
CA TRP A 574 -31.94 18.99 -9.49
C TRP A 574 -32.32 19.53 -10.88
N ILE A 575 -32.88 20.74 -10.91
CA ILE A 575 -33.11 21.49 -12.14
C ILE A 575 -31.78 22.09 -12.65
N GLY A 576 -31.00 21.28 -13.38
CA GLY A 576 -29.70 21.64 -13.95
C GLY A 576 -29.78 22.18 -15.39
N LYS A 577 -28.75 22.95 -15.81
CA LYS A 577 -28.52 23.31 -17.23
C LYS A 577 -27.88 22.18 -18.05
N LYS A 578 -27.36 21.14 -17.39
CA LYS A 578 -26.86 19.90 -18.01
C LYS A 578 -27.65 18.72 -17.43
N PRO A 579 -27.96 17.68 -18.21
CA PRO A 579 -28.66 16.50 -17.70
C PRO A 579 -27.77 15.71 -16.73
N GLY A 580 -28.32 15.36 -15.57
CA GLY A 580 -27.82 14.26 -14.74
C GLY A 580 -28.72 13.04 -14.96
N GLU A 581 -28.14 11.85 -15.15
CA GLU A 581 -28.89 10.68 -15.63
C GLU A 581 -28.96 9.56 -14.58
N ALA A 582 -30.16 9.01 -14.39
CA ALA A 582 -30.44 7.83 -13.58
C ALA A 582 -31.07 6.76 -14.50
N LYS A 583 -30.39 5.63 -14.74
CA LYS A 583 -30.75 4.64 -15.78
C LYS A 583 -30.76 3.21 -15.23
N ASN A 584 -31.64 2.36 -15.75
CA ASN A 584 -31.69 0.93 -15.37
C ASN A 584 -31.74 0.71 -13.84
N ILE A 585 -32.71 1.35 -13.18
CA ILE A 585 -32.94 1.25 -11.74
C ILE A 585 -34.19 0.40 -11.54
N ILE A 586 -34.08 -0.65 -10.72
CA ILE A 586 -35.12 -1.62 -10.43
C ILE A 586 -35.33 -1.65 -8.92
N TYR A 587 -36.58 -1.49 -8.49
CA TYR A 587 -37.05 -1.80 -7.14
C TYR A 587 -38.04 -2.97 -7.27
N GLU A 588 -37.76 -4.07 -6.60
CA GLU A 588 -38.47 -5.36 -6.73
C GLU A 588 -38.77 -5.91 -5.33
N ASP A 589 -39.92 -6.57 -5.13
CA ASP A 589 -40.24 -7.27 -3.87
C ASP A 589 -40.02 -6.42 -2.59
N ILE A 590 -40.41 -5.14 -2.63
CA ILE A 590 -40.23 -4.19 -1.53
C ILE A 590 -41.47 -4.16 -0.63
N VAL A 591 -41.30 -4.51 0.65
CA VAL A 591 -42.33 -4.37 1.68
C VAL A 591 -42.25 -2.96 2.27
N MET A 592 -43.38 -2.24 2.37
CA MET A 592 -43.44 -0.87 2.86
C MET A 592 -44.47 -0.72 3.97
N ASN A 593 -44.01 -0.66 5.21
CA ASN A 593 -44.84 -0.56 6.42
C ASN A 593 -44.80 0.86 6.98
N ASN A 594 -45.95 1.56 7.00
CA ASN A 594 -46.03 2.94 7.49
C ASN A 594 -45.00 3.89 6.83
N VAL A 595 -44.81 3.75 5.52
CA VAL A 595 -43.90 4.58 4.72
C VAL A 595 -44.69 5.78 4.17
N LYS A 596 -44.26 7.01 4.49
CA LYS A 596 -45.04 8.21 4.16
C LYS A 596 -45.16 8.47 2.65
N ASN A 597 -44.06 8.35 1.90
CA ASN A 597 -44.03 8.48 0.44
C ASN A 597 -43.51 7.16 -0.19
N PRO A 598 -44.35 6.15 -0.46
CA PRO A 598 -43.91 4.82 -0.89
C PRO A 598 -42.97 4.82 -2.11
N ILE A 599 -43.31 5.59 -3.16
CA ILE A 599 -42.45 5.81 -4.32
C ILE A 599 -42.41 7.30 -4.61
N ILE A 600 -41.22 7.87 -4.79
CA ILE A 600 -41.04 9.29 -5.11
C ILE A 600 -39.95 9.51 -6.16
N ILE A 601 -40.29 10.20 -7.24
CA ILE A 601 -39.37 10.60 -8.32
C ILE A 601 -39.46 12.12 -8.45
N ASP A 602 -38.53 12.85 -7.82
CA ASP A 602 -38.49 14.31 -7.81
C ASP A 602 -37.40 14.83 -8.75
N GLN A 603 -37.79 15.40 -9.90
CA GLN A 603 -36.87 16.06 -10.84
C GLN A 603 -36.76 17.58 -10.65
N SER A 604 -37.34 18.09 -9.56
CA SER A 604 -37.37 19.49 -9.16
C SER A 604 -36.63 19.75 -7.85
N TYR A 605 -35.80 18.80 -7.41
CA TYR A 605 -35.19 18.79 -6.08
C TYR A 605 -34.46 20.11 -5.79
N GLY A 606 -34.90 20.81 -4.75
CA GLY A 606 -34.34 22.09 -4.32
C GLY A 606 -34.72 23.33 -5.15
N ALA A 607 -35.69 23.27 -6.06
CA ALA A 607 -36.09 24.41 -6.90
C ALA A 607 -37.61 24.62 -7.02
N GLY A 608 -38.04 25.89 -7.03
CA GLY A 608 -39.45 26.26 -7.13
C GLY A 608 -40.04 26.07 -8.53
N LYS A 609 -41.10 25.24 -8.62
CA LYS A 609 -42.10 25.11 -9.72
C LYS A 609 -41.62 25.54 -11.13
N ARG A 610 -40.87 24.67 -11.81
CA ARG A 610 -40.71 24.69 -13.29
C ARG A 610 -41.00 23.31 -13.87
N LYS A 611 -41.54 23.28 -15.09
CA LYS A 611 -41.99 22.03 -15.76
C LYS A 611 -40.80 21.20 -16.23
N VAL A 612 -40.89 19.88 -16.09
CA VAL A 612 -39.93 18.91 -16.61
C VAL A 612 -40.69 17.85 -17.41
N LYS A 613 -40.12 17.34 -18.51
CA LYS A 613 -40.67 16.18 -19.24
C LYS A 613 -40.08 14.92 -18.64
N PHE A 614 -40.91 13.94 -18.30
CA PHE A 614 -40.45 12.62 -17.84
C PHE A 614 -41.20 11.50 -18.56
N GLN A 615 -40.58 10.32 -18.58
CA GLN A 615 -41.17 9.06 -19.02
C GLN A 615 -40.93 8.06 -17.89
N ALA A 616 -41.98 7.54 -17.28
CA ALA A 616 -41.90 6.55 -16.21
C ALA A 616 -42.57 5.26 -16.69
N LYS A 617 -41.85 4.13 -16.56
CA LYS A 617 -42.43 2.79 -16.68
C LYS A 617 -42.56 2.22 -15.27
N ILE A 618 -43.79 2.12 -14.78
CA ILE A 618 -44.10 1.51 -13.50
C ILE A 618 -44.60 0.10 -13.80
N ALA A 619 -43.97 -0.91 -13.20
CA ALA A 619 -44.43 -2.30 -13.21
C ALA A 619 -44.59 -2.73 -11.75
N ALA A 620 -45.74 -3.29 -11.40
CA ALA A 620 -46.02 -3.80 -10.06
C ALA A 620 -46.03 -5.34 -10.09
N GLY A 621 -45.31 -5.97 -9.16
CA GLY A 621 -45.30 -7.43 -8.98
C GLY A 621 -46.59 -7.99 -8.37
N PHE A 622 -47.52 -7.13 -7.97
CA PHE A 622 -48.83 -7.47 -7.41
C PHE A 622 -49.88 -6.43 -7.84
N ARG A 623 -51.17 -6.78 -7.78
CA ARG A 623 -52.28 -5.87 -8.13
C ARG A 623 -52.44 -4.78 -7.06
N PRO A 624 -52.19 -3.49 -7.36
CA PRO A 624 -52.44 -2.40 -6.42
C PRO A 624 -53.95 -2.18 -6.24
N LYS A 625 -54.36 -1.71 -5.06
CA LYS A 625 -55.78 -1.40 -4.76
C LYS A 625 -56.19 0.02 -5.12
N ASP A 626 -55.28 0.98 -5.00
CA ASP A 626 -55.52 2.39 -5.24
C ASP A 626 -54.28 3.04 -5.86
N ILE A 627 -54.48 3.99 -6.77
CA ILE A 627 -53.40 4.74 -7.44
C ILE A 627 -53.71 6.24 -7.34
N ILE A 628 -53.27 6.85 -6.25
CA ILE A 628 -53.44 8.29 -5.99
C ILE A 628 -52.24 9.03 -6.58
N MET A 629 -52.47 9.81 -7.63
CA MET A 629 -51.42 10.40 -8.46
C MET A 629 -51.46 11.92 -8.46
N GLU A 630 -51.19 12.50 -7.30
CA GLU A 630 -51.26 13.95 -7.06
C GLU A 630 -50.21 14.76 -7.85
N GLU A 631 -49.03 14.19 -8.08
CA GLU A 631 -47.92 14.85 -8.79
C GLU A 631 -48.15 15.02 -10.30
N MET A 632 -49.01 14.19 -10.92
CA MET A 632 -49.38 14.35 -12.34
C MET A 632 -49.91 15.76 -12.64
N ASN A 633 -50.80 16.24 -11.77
CA ASN A 633 -51.44 17.56 -11.88
C ASN A 633 -50.44 18.71 -11.70
N LYS A 634 -49.36 18.49 -10.93
CA LYS A 634 -48.29 19.47 -10.69
C LYS A 634 -47.28 19.50 -11.84
N ALA A 635 -46.92 18.33 -12.40
CA ALA A 635 -45.88 18.18 -13.42
C ALA A 635 -46.31 18.56 -14.85
N LYS A 636 -47.60 18.46 -15.20
CA LYS A 636 -48.13 18.68 -16.56
C LYS A 636 -47.53 17.72 -17.61
N ALA A 637 -47.46 16.43 -17.27
CA ALA A 637 -47.01 15.39 -18.17
C ALA A 637 -47.85 15.33 -19.47
N THR A 638 -47.21 15.07 -20.60
CA THR A 638 -47.88 14.94 -21.91
C THR A 638 -48.29 13.51 -22.25
N TRP A 639 -47.56 12.51 -21.73
CA TRP A 639 -47.79 11.08 -21.95
C TRP A 639 -47.55 10.29 -20.67
N ILE A 640 -48.30 9.21 -20.49
CA ILE A 640 -48.15 8.24 -19.39
C ILE A 640 -48.20 6.83 -20.00
N ILE A 641 -47.26 5.97 -19.62
CA ILE A 641 -47.14 4.59 -20.12
C ILE A 641 -47.38 3.65 -18.95
N LEU A 642 -48.47 2.88 -19.00
CA LEU A 642 -48.83 1.91 -17.97
C LEU A 642 -48.61 0.46 -18.45
N ASP A 643 -48.14 -0.38 -17.54
CA ASP A 643 -47.97 -1.83 -17.74
C ASP A 643 -49.32 -2.58 -17.65
N ARG A 644 -49.40 -3.83 -18.14
CA ARG A 644 -50.66 -4.60 -18.19
C ARG A 644 -51.29 -4.83 -16.82
N CYS A 645 -50.49 -4.84 -15.74
CA CYS A 645 -50.96 -5.00 -14.37
C CYS A 645 -51.92 -3.87 -13.91
N PHE A 646 -51.98 -2.77 -14.67
CA PHE A 646 -52.86 -1.62 -14.44
C PHE A 646 -54.10 -1.60 -15.35
N ALA A 647 -54.26 -2.55 -16.27
CA ALA A 647 -55.31 -2.52 -17.30
C ALA A 647 -56.71 -2.91 -16.79
N ASP A 648 -56.79 -3.68 -15.69
CA ASP A 648 -58.05 -4.25 -15.18
C ASP A 648 -58.78 -3.37 -14.16
N ASP A 649 -58.28 -2.16 -13.87
CA ASP A 649 -58.97 -1.19 -13.02
C ASP A 649 -59.57 -0.06 -13.86
N GLN A 650 -60.89 -0.05 -14.00
CA GLN A 650 -61.60 0.96 -14.79
C GLN A 650 -61.87 2.27 -14.02
N SER A 651 -61.34 2.42 -12.80
CA SER A 651 -61.69 3.52 -11.87
C SER A 651 -60.65 4.64 -11.73
N PHE A 652 -59.94 4.99 -12.81
CA PHE A 652 -59.02 6.13 -12.82
C PHE A 652 -59.73 7.49 -12.68
N GLN A 653 -59.73 8.08 -11.47
CA GLN A 653 -60.19 9.45 -11.27
C GLN A 653 -59.12 10.49 -11.66
N LEU A 654 -59.20 10.98 -12.90
CA LEU A 654 -58.44 12.16 -13.34
C LEU A 654 -59.16 13.45 -12.95
N SER A 655 -58.76 14.03 -11.82
CA SER A 655 -59.40 15.21 -11.20
C SER A 655 -59.09 16.56 -11.89
N SER A 656 -59.05 16.64 -13.23
CA SER A 656 -58.55 17.82 -13.94
C SER A 656 -59.12 18.03 -15.36
N ARG A 657 -59.47 19.29 -15.68
CA ARG A 657 -60.03 19.73 -16.99
C ARG A 657 -58.98 19.83 -18.12
N ARG A 658 -57.94 18.99 -18.16
CA ARG A 658 -56.94 19.00 -19.25
C ARG A 658 -56.54 17.59 -19.69
N ILE A 659 -56.46 17.40 -20.99
CA ILE A 659 -56.18 16.12 -21.65
C ILE A 659 -54.70 15.75 -21.47
N CYS A 660 -54.42 14.76 -20.63
CA CYS A 660 -53.16 14.02 -20.62
C CYS A 660 -53.34 12.75 -21.45
N LYS A 661 -52.39 12.37 -22.31
CA LYS A 661 -52.49 11.14 -23.10
C LYS A 661 -51.99 9.95 -22.29
N VAL A 662 -52.89 9.04 -21.89
CA VAL A 662 -52.52 7.76 -21.28
C VAL A 662 -52.44 6.70 -22.37
N THR A 663 -51.38 5.90 -22.37
CA THR A 663 -51.21 4.75 -23.27
C THR A 663 -50.80 3.51 -22.50
N LEU A 664 -51.22 2.36 -23.00
CA LEU A 664 -50.80 1.05 -22.51
C LEU A 664 -49.61 0.57 -23.34
N VAL A 665 -48.72 -0.21 -22.74
CA VAL A 665 -47.71 -0.96 -23.51
C VAL A 665 -48.45 -2.10 -24.24
N GLY A 666 -48.59 -1.98 -25.56
CA GLY A 666 -49.07 -3.06 -26.41
C GLY A 666 -47.92 -3.98 -26.81
N ASP A 667 -48.16 -5.28 -26.82
CA ASP A 667 -47.15 -6.28 -27.17
C ASP A 667 -46.68 -6.14 -28.63
N ASN A 668 -45.36 -6.03 -28.80
CA ASN A 668 -44.61 -6.23 -30.04
C ASN A 668 -45.09 -5.49 -31.30
N LYS A 669 -44.63 -4.25 -31.46
CA LYS A 669 -44.21 -3.68 -32.76
C LYS A 669 -43.29 -2.49 -32.57
N GLU A 670 -42.08 -2.56 -33.15
CA GLU A 670 -41.35 -1.34 -33.50
C GLU A 670 -42.14 -0.62 -34.59
N GLY A 671 -42.34 0.69 -34.42
CA GLY A 671 -43.06 1.53 -35.36
C GLY A 671 -42.72 2.98 -35.09
N ASP A 672 -42.26 3.67 -36.13
CA ASP A 672 -41.83 5.07 -36.04
C ASP A 672 -42.98 5.97 -35.58
N VAL A 673 -42.64 6.93 -34.72
CA VAL A 673 -43.53 8.05 -34.40
C VAL A 673 -43.23 9.16 -35.39
N ASP A 674 -44.00 9.21 -36.47
CA ASP A 674 -43.91 10.26 -37.49
C ASP A 674 -44.08 11.66 -36.86
N ASP A 675 -43.18 12.58 -37.21
CA ASP A 675 -43.10 13.94 -36.63
C ASP A 675 -44.17 14.90 -37.21
N TYR A 676 -45.09 14.36 -38.01
CA TYR A 676 -46.16 15.10 -38.69
C TYR A 676 -47.40 15.27 -37.81
N LEU A 677 -47.31 16.14 -36.79
CA LEU A 677 -48.47 16.86 -36.23
C LEU A 677 -48.07 18.11 -35.39
N LEU A 678 -47.08 18.85 -35.87
CA LEU A 678 -46.70 20.18 -35.36
C LEU A 678 -47.26 21.33 -36.21
N SER A 679 -48.58 21.37 -36.41
CA SER A 679 -49.29 22.62 -36.70
C SER A 679 -50.79 22.52 -36.43
N GLN A 680 -51.30 23.32 -35.49
CA GLN A 680 -52.31 24.37 -35.69
C GLN A 680 -52.87 24.82 -34.33
N ASP A 681 -52.76 26.12 -34.04
CA ASP A 681 -53.52 26.78 -32.98
C ASP A 681 -54.97 27.00 -33.45
N GLY A 682 -55.96 26.54 -32.69
CA GLY A 682 -57.39 26.72 -33.00
C GLY A 682 -58.30 26.16 -31.89
N PRO A 683 -59.44 26.79 -31.57
CA PRO A 683 -60.12 26.57 -30.29
C PRO A 683 -61.19 25.46 -30.30
N GLU A 684 -61.49 24.99 -29.07
CA GLU A 684 -62.70 24.30 -28.60
C GLU A 684 -63.52 23.40 -29.56
N SER A 685 -63.51 22.10 -29.26
CA SER A 685 -64.78 21.35 -29.12
C SER A 685 -64.59 20.08 -28.29
N SER A 686 -65.64 19.70 -27.56
CA SER A 686 -65.66 18.47 -26.77
C SER A 686 -66.26 17.33 -27.59
N ILE A 687 -65.51 16.25 -27.79
CA ILE A 687 -66.04 15.01 -28.38
C ILE A 687 -65.62 13.83 -27.51
N THR A 688 -66.62 13.22 -26.87
CA THR A 688 -66.51 11.88 -26.30
C THR A 688 -66.82 10.87 -27.39
N SER A 689 -65.92 9.91 -27.65
CA SER A 689 -66.26 8.76 -28.47
C SER A 689 -65.54 7.49 -27.99
N LYS A 690 -66.35 6.48 -27.65
CA LYS A 690 -65.90 5.10 -27.45
C LYS A 690 -65.58 4.52 -28.82
N VAL A 691 -64.46 3.82 -28.96
CA VAL A 691 -64.16 3.03 -30.17
C VAL A 691 -64.06 1.56 -29.79
N LYS A 692 -64.95 0.73 -30.35
CA LYS A 692 -64.86 -0.74 -30.33
C LYS A 692 -63.90 -1.18 -31.46
N PRO A 693 -63.20 -2.32 -31.31
CA PRO A 693 -62.25 -2.79 -32.32
C PRO A 693 -62.94 -3.47 -33.49
N ASN A 694 -62.38 -3.30 -34.70
CA ASN A 694 -62.62 -4.22 -35.82
C ASN A 694 -61.59 -4.02 -36.94
N LEU A 695 -60.80 -5.07 -37.25
CA LEU A 695 -60.62 -5.69 -38.58
C LEU A 695 -59.26 -6.36 -38.81
N THR A 696 -59.34 -7.46 -39.56
CA THR A 696 -58.32 -8.47 -39.88
C THR A 696 -57.69 -8.29 -41.27
N VAL A 697 -56.39 -8.63 -41.41
CA VAL A 697 -55.74 -9.09 -42.67
C VAL A 697 -54.62 -10.07 -42.27
N GLN A 698 -54.69 -11.38 -42.53
CA GLN A 698 -54.35 -12.15 -43.77
C GLN A 698 -52.85 -12.28 -44.15
N SER A 699 -52.25 -13.41 -43.70
CA SER A 699 -51.33 -14.33 -44.41
C SER A 699 -50.28 -13.84 -45.42
N ARG A 700 -48.98 -14.11 -45.15
CA ARG A 700 -48.25 -15.30 -45.67
C ARG A 700 -46.81 -15.43 -45.11
N MET A 701 -46.46 -16.67 -44.73
CA MET A 701 -45.21 -17.43 -45.00
C MET A 701 -43.98 -16.67 -45.55
N SER A 702 -42.71 -16.96 -45.21
CA SER A 702 -42.06 -17.97 -44.33
C SER A 702 -40.51 -17.71 -44.38
N LEU A 703 -39.54 -18.44 -43.81
CA LEU A 703 -39.48 -19.75 -43.12
C LEU A 703 -38.15 -19.83 -42.30
N TRP A 704 -38.17 -19.95 -40.96
CA TRP A 704 -36.98 -20.32 -40.15
C TRP A 704 -37.39 -21.32 -39.05
N GLN A 705 -36.85 -22.54 -39.11
CA GLN A 705 -37.10 -23.60 -38.13
C GLN A 705 -36.04 -23.61 -37.02
N SER A 706 -36.54 -23.86 -35.80
CA SER A 706 -35.82 -24.08 -34.55
C SER A 706 -35.00 -25.38 -34.51
N CYS A 707 -33.96 -25.43 -33.66
CA CYS A 707 -33.61 -26.59 -32.82
C CYS A 707 -32.65 -26.18 -31.67
N PRO A 708 -32.48 -26.99 -30.59
CA PRO A 708 -32.63 -26.44 -29.23
C PRO A 708 -31.48 -26.70 -28.25
N ALA A 709 -31.67 -26.28 -27.00
CA ALA A 709 -30.76 -26.46 -25.85
C ALA A 709 -30.79 -27.88 -25.26
N TYR A 710 -29.75 -28.24 -24.48
CA TYR A 710 -29.82 -29.31 -23.46
C TYR A 710 -28.81 -29.10 -22.30
N MET A 711 -29.10 -29.70 -21.14
CA MET A 711 -28.32 -29.66 -19.90
C MET A 711 -27.69 -31.02 -19.51
N ALA A 712 -26.58 -30.94 -18.76
CA ALA A 712 -26.18 -31.76 -17.60
C ALA A 712 -25.69 -33.25 -17.67
N SER A 713 -24.55 -33.45 -16.98
CA SER A 713 -24.24 -34.49 -15.95
C SER A 713 -23.45 -35.79 -16.24
N SER A 714 -22.29 -35.92 -15.53
CA SER A 714 -21.66 -37.13 -14.91
C SER A 714 -21.28 -38.37 -15.78
N SER A 715 -20.30 -39.25 -15.48
CA SER A 715 -19.47 -39.55 -14.29
C SER A 715 -18.22 -40.43 -14.62
N ARG A 716 -17.16 -40.42 -13.76
CA ARG A 716 -16.11 -41.47 -13.45
C ARG A 716 -15.46 -42.29 -14.61
N GLY A 717 -14.13 -42.29 -14.82
CA GLY A 717 -13.08 -43.10 -14.15
C GLY A 717 -12.71 -44.33 -15.03
N GLU A 718 -11.47 -44.80 -15.26
CA GLU A 718 -10.14 -44.65 -14.61
C GLU A 718 -8.96 -44.70 -15.64
N GLU A 719 -7.76 -44.32 -15.17
CA GLU A 719 -6.35 -44.64 -15.58
C GLU A 719 -5.91 -44.96 -17.03
N GLY A 720 -4.75 -44.43 -17.47
CA GLY A 720 -3.96 -45.10 -18.52
C GLY A 720 -2.95 -44.35 -19.42
N SER A 721 -1.93 -43.65 -18.86
CA SER A 721 -0.63 -43.38 -19.52
C SER A 721 -0.49 -42.38 -20.70
N SER A 722 0.78 -42.03 -20.99
CA SER A 722 1.32 -41.30 -22.16
C SER A 722 1.15 -39.77 -22.23
N MET A 723 2.30 -39.09 -22.12
CA MET A 723 2.48 -37.64 -22.14
C MET A 723 2.93 -37.16 -23.53
N SER A 724 2.02 -36.58 -24.34
CA SER A 724 2.39 -35.75 -25.51
C SER A 724 1.20 -34.98 -26.11
N GLU A 725 1.50 -33.86 -26.78
CA GLU A 725 0.64 -33.10 -27.71
C GLU A 725 -0.40 -32.10 -27.13
N GLN A 726 0.10 -30.98 -26.60
CA GLN A 726 -0.59 -29.69 -26.79
C GLN A 726 0.35 -28.47 -26.96
N TYR A 727 1.53 -28.69 -27.55
CA TYR A 727 2.52 -27.62 -27.83
C TYR A 727 3.22 -27.83 -29.18
N ARG A 728 2.46 -27.83 -30.29
CA ARG A 728 3.06 -28.00 -31.63
C ARG A 728 2.27 -27.42 -32.82
N GLU A 729 1.84 -26.17 -32.75
CA GLU A 729 1.31 -25.50 -33.95
C GLU A 729 1.72 -24.02 -34.08
N CYS A 730 2.97 -23.78 -34.52
CA CYS A 730 3.37 -22.48 -35.11
C CYS A 730 4.68 -22.54 -35.95
N LYS A 731 4.93 -23.64 -36.68
CA LYS A 731 6.04 -23.74 -37.66
C LYS A 731 5.70 -24.64 -38.87
N SER A 732 4.83 -24.15 -39.76
CA SER A 732 4.83 -24.58 -41.18
C SER A 732 4.02 -23.60 -42.02
N MET A 733 4.69 -22.81 -42.87
CA MET A 733 4.17 -22.18 -44.11
C MET A 733 5.30 -21.34 -44.73
N ARG A 734 6.26 -22.00 -45.36
CA ARG A 734 7.19 -21.38 -46.33
C ARG A 734 7.28 -22.26 -47.57
N LYS A 735 6.54 -21.88 -48.63
CA LYS A 735 7.08 -21.57 -49.97
C LYS A 735 5.98 -21.42 -51.02
N GLY A 736 6.05 -20.33 -51.79
CA GLY A 736 5.76 -20.41 -53.23
C GLY A 736 4.59 -19.60 -53.77
N LYS A 737 4.80 -18.30 -54.02
CA LYS A 737 5.02 -17.82 -55.41
C LYS A 737 5.57 -16.38 -55.44
N ARG A 738 6.29 -16.07 -56.51
CA ARG A 738 6.78 -14.72 -56.83
C ARG A 738 5.62 -13.76 -57.03
N LEU A 739 5.72 -12.57 -56.44
CA LEU A 739 5.15 -11.35 -57.01
C LEU A 739 6.27 -10.32 -57.16
N THR A 740 6.07 -9.43 -58.12
CA THR A 740 7.09 -8.60 -58.78
C THR A 740 7.59 -7.42 -57.94
N GLU A 741 8.72 -6.87 -58.37
CA GLU A 741 9.21 -5.55 -57.96
C GLU A 741 8.13 -4.47 -58.15
N GLY A 742 8.16 -3.43 -57.30
CA GLY A 742 7.41 -2.19 -57.56
C GLY A 742 6.36 -1.79 -56.52
N SER A 743 6.80 -1.43 -55.30
CA SER A 743 6.07 -0.44 -54.49
C SER A 743 6.98 0.15 -53.39
N SER A 744 7.81 1.12 -53.76
CA SER A 744 8.32 2.06 -52.77
C SER A 744 7.14 2.86 -52.21
N LEU A 745 6.98 2.86 -50.87
CA LEU A 745 6.00 3.70 -50.20
C LEU A 745 6.45 5.17 -50.29
N HIS A 746 6.09 5.83 -51.38
CA HIS A 746 6.22 7.27 -51.55
C HIS A 746 5.31 7.97 -50.55
N ILE A 747 5.87 8.34 -49.40
CA ILE A 747 5.23 9.28 -48.47
C ILE A 747 5.19 10.64 -49.16
N SER A 748 4.00 11.01 -49.65
CA SER A 748 3.75 12.32 -50.24
C SER A 748 3.85 13.40 -49.17
N SER A 749 4.41 14.55 -49.56
CA SER A 749 4.74 15.65 -48.66
C SER A 749 3.51 16.46 -48.24
N ARG A 750 2.63 15.87 -47.40
CA ARG A 750 1.60 16.51 -46.55
C ARG A 750 0.80 15.47 -45.72
N LYS A 751 1.50 14.69 -44.90
CA LYS A 751 0.92 14.08 -43.68
C LYS A 751 1.78 14.52 -42.49
N SER A 752 1.12 14.94 -41.40
CA SER A 752 1.81 15.17 -40.14
C SER A 752 2.47 13.88 -39.67
N LEU A 753 3.74 13.95 -39.24
CA LEU A 753 4.32 12.87 -38.45
C LEU A 753 3.51 12.77 -37.16
N GLY A 754 2.77 11.67 -37.04
CA GLY A 754 1.71 11.46 -36.06
C GLY A 754 2.15 10.62 -34.86
N PRO A 755 1.22 9.83 -34.26
CA PRO A 755 1.44 9.12 -33.00
C PRO A 755 2.55 8.06 -32.96
N ASP A 756 3.16 7.69 -34.10
CA ASP A 756 4.06 6.54 -34.21
C ASP A 756 5.32 6.65 -33.32
N PHE A 757 5.76 7.89 -33.03
CA PHE A 757 6.89 8.17 -32.13
C PHE A 757 6.57 7.91 -30.63
N LEU A 758 5.30 7.72 -30.26
CA LEU A 758 4.84 7.54 -28.87
C LEU A 758 4.72 6.07 -28.44
N LEU A 759 4.94 5.11 -29.35
CA LEU A 759 4.72 3.68 -29.10
C LEU A 759 5.96 2.92 -28.58
N GLY A 760 7.10 3.60 -28.39
CA GLY A 760 8.33 3.00 -27.86
C GLY A 760 9.03 1.99 -28.80
N ILE A 761 8.58 1.92 -30.06
CA ILE A 761 9.14 1.04 -31.10
C ILE A 761 10.04 1.89 -32.01
N PRO A 762 11.29 1.49 -32.30
CA PRO A 762 12.19 2.24 -33.18
C PRO A 762 11.67 2.27 -34.62
N VAL A 763 11.47 3.48 -35.18
CA VAL A 763 10.92 3.67 -36.53
C VAL A 763 12.02 3.79 -37.58
N LYS A 764 11.92 3.03 -38.68
CA LYS A 764 12.78 3.18 -39.85
C LYS A 764 12.42 4.45 -40.64
N LEU A 765 13.33 5.41 -40.68
CA LEU A 765 13.20 6.71 -41.32
C LEU A 765 13.65 6.67 -42.79
N SER A 766 13.18 7.63 -43.59
CA SER A 766 13.77 7.94 -44.90
C SER A 766 14.90 8.97 -44.75
N TRP A 767 15.82 9.03 -45.73
CA TRP A 767 16.90 10.01 -45.74
C TRP A 767 16.37 11.45 -45.62
N LYS A 768 15.31 11.78 -46.36
CA LYS A 768 14.64 13.08 -46.33
C LYS A 768 14.12 13.45 -44.94
N VAL A 769 13.55 12.50 -44.20
CA VAL A 769 13.08 12.74 -42.82
C VAL A 769 14.27 12.94 -41.87
N ALA A 770 15.38 12.24 -42.06
CA ALA A 770 16.60 12.45 -41.29
C ALA A 770 17.26 13.83 -41.57
N GLU A 771 17.25 14.29 -42.82
CA GLU A 771 17.65 15.66 -43.20
C GLU A 771 16.70 16.72 -42.61
N GLU A 772 15.37 16.51 -42.68
CA GLU A 772 14.39 17.42 -42.11
C GLU A 772 14.55 17.57 -40.58
N ILE A 773 14.69 16.46 -39.85
CA ILE A 773 14.93 16.46 -38.39
C ILE A 773 16.21 17.23 -38.06
N THR A 774 17.30 17.01 -38.79
CA THR A 774 18.61 17.62 -38.50
C THR A 774 18.83 18.99 -39.12
N LYS A 775 17.83 19.53 -39.84
CA LYS A 775 17.96 20.72 -40.71
C LYS A 775 19.19 20.63 -41.60
N GLY A 776 19.25 19.62 -42.46
CA GLY A 776 20.37 19.41 -43.38
C GLY A 776 21.72 19.19 -42.69
N LEU A 777 21.72 18.63 -41.46
CA LEU A 777 22.90 18.44 -40.62
C LEU A 777 23.62 19.75 -40.21
N GLU A 778 22.95 20.89 -40.25
CA GLU A 778 23.49 22.22 -39.90
C GLU A 778 24.10 22.28 -38.48
N ARG A 779 23.34 21.80 -37.47
CA ARG A 779 23.71 21.96 -36.06
C ARG A 779 24.48 20.75 -35.51
N ARG A 780 25.74 20.63 -35.91
CA ARG A 780 26.70 19.66 -35.37
C ARG A 780 27.03 19.97 -33.90
N LEU A 781 27.12 18.92 -33.07
CA LEU A 781 27.33 19.00 -31.62
C LEU A 781 28.68 18.41 -31.20
N THR A 782 29.05 17.28 -31.79
CA THR A 782 30.37 16.64 -31.64
C THR A 782 30.74 15.84 -32.87
N GLU A 783 32.05 15.64 -33.04
CA GLU A 783 32.67 14.86 -34.09
C GLU A 783 33.70 13.93 -33.45
N GLU A 784 33.60 12.65 -33.76
CA GLU A 784 34.44 11.54 -33.32
C GLU A 784 34.99 10.87 -34.60
N ASN A 785 36.12 10.16 -34.51
CA ASN A 785 36.84 9.63 -35.69
C ASN A 785 36.00 8.72 -36.64
N SER A 786 34.83 8.24 -36.21
CA SER A 786 33.90 7.43 -36.99
C SER A 786 32.41 7.83 -36.86
N SER A 787 32.10 8.87 -36.07
CA SER A 787 30.72 9.29 -35.78
C SER A 787 30.58 10.80 -35.65
N SER A 788 29.41 11.35 -35.95
CA SER A 788 29.10 12.78 -35.77
C SER A 788 27.71 12.91 -35.17
N THR A 789 27.58 13.72 -34.11
CA THR A 789 26.31 13.94 -33.41
C THR A 789 25.74 15.31 -33.76
N TYR A 790 24.45 15.36 -34.06
CA TYR A 790 23.71 16.54 -34.51
C TYR A 790 22.45 16.75 -33.65
N TYR A 791 22.06 18.02 -33.47
CA TYR A 791 20.81 18.37 -32.80
C TYR A 791 19.67 18.27 -33.81
N GLY A 792 18.63 17.51 -33.46
CA GLY A 792 17.42 17.37 -34.24
C GLY A 792 16.24 18.12 -33.64
N LEU A 793 15.38 18.69 -34.49
CA LEU A 793 14.14 19.35 -34.11
C LEU A 793 13.04 19.04 -35.14
N LEU A 794 11.90 18.51 -34.70
CA LEU A 794 10.76 18.24 -35.57
C LEU A 794 9.71 19.35 -35.43
N ASN A 795 9.51 20.14 -36.49
CA ASN A 795 8.76 21.41 -36.50
C ASN A 795 7.28 21.37 -36.05
N ASN A 796 6.68 20.18 -35.84
CA ASN A 796 5.26 20.03 -35.49
C ASN A 796 4.98 19.47 -34.07
N GLN A 797 6.01 19.12 -33.27
CA GLN A 797 5.80 18.48 -31.94
C GLN A 797 6.70 19.01 -30.80
N TYR A 798 7.44 20.12 -30.97
CA TYR A 798 8.35 20.68 -29.95
C TYR A 798 9.28 19.66 -29.27
N SER A 799 9.67 18.61 -30.01
CA SER A 799 10.49 17.52 -29.49
C SER A 799 11.93 17.66 -29.98
N ASP A 800 12.84 17.74 -29.01
CA ASP A 800 14.29 17.81 -29.23
C ASP A 800 14.88 16.40 -29.34
N PHE A 801 15.71 16.18 -30.37
CA PHE A 801 16.36 14.90 -30.62
C PHE A 801 17.89 14.99 -30.63
N MET A 802 18.54 13.90 -30.24
CA MET A 802 19.96 13.66 -30.48
C MET A 802 20.10 12.70 -31.66
N VAL A 803 20.81 13.12 -32.70
CA VAL A 803 20.97 12.34 -33.93
C VAL A 803 22.45 11.96 -34.11
N ARG A 804 22.78 10.67 -34.00
CA ARG A 804 24.14 10.15 -34.28
C ARG A 804 24.21 9.65 -35.71
N ARG A 805 25.09 10.23 -36.52
CA ARG A 805 25.39 9.80 -37.89
C ARG A 805 26.75 9.10 -37.92
N PHE A 806 26.84 8.03 -38.69
CA PHE A 806 28.05 7.28 -38.97
C PHE A 806 28.26 7.18 -40.48
N ILE A 807 29.52 7.07 -40.91
CA ILE A 807 29.91 7.04 -42.32
C ILE A 807 30.41 5.63 -42.68
N GLY A 808 29.93 5.09 -43.79
CA GLY A 808 30.23 3.71 -44.24
C GLY A 808 29.31 2.65 -43.64
N ASP A 809 29.56 1.39 -44.02
CA ASP A 809 28.87 0.23 -43.46
C ASP A 809 29.45 -0.15 -42.09
N LEU A 810 28.57 -0.20 -41.07
CA LEU A 810 28.90 -0.60 -39.71
C LEU A 810 28.33 -1.99 -39.35
N GLY A 811 27.96 -2.79 -40.34
CA GLY A 811 27.47 -4.15 -40.13
C GLY A 811 26.20 -4.16 -39.28
N GLY A 812 26.21 -4.94 -38.20
CA GLY A 812 25.04 -5.19 -37.33
C GLY A 812 24.69 -4.10 -36.30
N LEU A 813 25.22 -2.88 -36.43
CA LEU A 813 24.98 -1.79 -35.45
C LEU A 813 23.48 -1.49 -35.29
N VAL A 814 22.78 -1.25 -36.39
CA VAL A 814 21.35 -0.88 -36.38
C VAL A 814 20.52 -2.02 -35.82
N GLU A 815 20.80 -3.25 -36.25
CA GLU A 815 20.16 -4.47 -35.82
C GLU A 815 20.31 -4.70 -34.31
N SER A 816 21.47 -4.33 -33.73
CA SER A 816 21.73 -4.48 -32.30
C SER A 816 21.06 -3.38 -31.47
N GLU A 817 21.08 -2.13 -31.93
CA GLU A 817 20.40 -0.99 -31.27
C GLU A 817 18.86 -1.10 -31.36
N GLU A 818 18.33 -1.54 -32.51
CA GLU A 818 16.91 -1.87 -32.71
C GLU A 818 16.50 -3.01 -31.77
N LYS A 819 17.30 -4.08 -31.70
CA LYS A 819 17.05 -5.18 -30.77
C LYS A 819 17.13 -4.75 -29.30
N ALA A 820 18.02 -3.82 -28.94
CA ALA A 820 18.07 -3.25 -27.59
C ALA A 820 16.75 -2.55 -27.24
N ALA A 821 16.29 -1.63 -28.09
CA ALA A 821 15.01 -0.94 -27.89
C ALA A 821 13.79 -1.90 -27.85
N LEU A 822 13.82 -3.01 -28.61
CA LEU A 822 12.75 -4.01 -28.66
C LEU A 822 12.82 -5.13 -27.60
N SER A 823 13.87 -5.18 -26.77
CA SER A 823 14.05 -6.25 -25.77
C SER A 823 14.41 -5.76 -24.37
N MET A 824 14.77 -4.48 -24.21
CA MET A 824 15.15 -3.90 -22.93
C MET A 824 14.34 -2.63 -22.66
N ASN A 825 13.64 -2.61 -21.54
CA ASN A 825 12.92 -1.43 -21.05
C ASN A 825 13.31 -1.19 -19.59
N HIS A 826 14.24 -0.27 -19.38
CA HIS A 826 14.70 0.09 -18.03
C HIS A 826 15.02 1.59 -17.96
N LYS A 827 14.72 2.22 -16.82
CA LYS A 827 14.89 3.66 -16.59
C LYS A 827 16.33 4.17 -16.82
N ASN A 828 17.33 3.30 -16.76
CA ASN A 828 18.75 3.62 -16.99
C ASN A 828 19.28 3.16 -18.36
N ILE A 829 18.41 2.85 -19.33
CA ILE A 829 18.78 2.49 -20.71
C ILE A 829 18.21 3.56 -21.67
N LEU A 830 19.00 3.98 -22.65
CA LEU A 830 18.60 4.95 -23.68
C LEU A 830 17.87 4.24 -24.82
N GLY A 831 16.55 4.41 -24.91
CA GLY A 831 15.75 3.85 -26.01
C GLY A 831 16.01 4.53 -27.35
N LEU A 832 16.24 3.73 -28.40
CA LEU A 832 16.29 4.17 -29.79
C LEU A 832 14.87 4.54 -30.26
N ILE A 833 14.70 5.75 -30.81
CA ILE A 833 13.40 6.25 -31.31
C ILE A 833 13.24 5.94 -32.81
N GLY A 834 14.33 6.02 -33.58
CA GLY A 834 14.30 5.74 -35.00
C GLY A 834 15.68 5.67 -35.63
N TYR A 835 15.75 5.14 -36.84
CA TYR A 835 17.01 4.89 -37.52
C TYR A 835 16.89 5.01 -39.04
N TYR A 836 18.02 5.26 -39.70
CA TYR A 836 18.17 5.13 -41.14
C TYR A 836 19.46 4.36 -41.44
N LYS A 837 19.42 3.46 -42.42
CA LYS A 837 20.56 2.65 -42.85
C LYS A 837 20.65 2.65 -44.38
N SER A 838 21.81 3.01 -44.91
CA SER A 838 22.19 2.77 -46.30
C SER A 838 23.69 2.44 -46.38
N GLU A 839 24.15 1.97 -47.54
CA GLU A 839 25.56 1.67 -47.83
C GLU A 839 26.51 2.85 -47.57
N LYS A 840 25.99 4.09 -47.58
CA LYS A 840 26.80 5.32 -47.44
C LYS A 840 26.78 5.91 -46.03
N ALA A 841 25.71 5.70 -45.27
CA ALA A 841 25.55 6.26 -43.93
C ALA A 841 24.53 5.51 -43.09
N THR A 842 24.80 5.43 -41.79
CA THR A 842 23.85 5.01 -40.75
C THR A 842 23.50 6.22 -39.88
N ILE A 843 22.24 6.38 -39.51
CA ILE A 843 21.75 7.40 -38.58
C ILE A 843 20.90 6.73 -37.49
N LEU A 844 21.13 7.11 -36.24
CA LEU A 844 20.35 6.72 -35.06
C LEU A 844 19.79 7.96 -34.38
N VAL A 845 18.50 7.93 -34.02
CA VAL A 845 17.76 9.03 -33.41
C VAL A 845 17.34 8.63 -31.99
N PHE A 846 17.73 9.46 -31.03
CA PHE A 846 17.50 9.28 -29.59
C PHE A 846 16.82 10.53 -29.01
N PRO A 847 16.17 10.46 -27.83
CA PRO A 847 15.69 11.65 -27.14
C PRO A 847 16.87 12.56 -26.76
N LEU A 848 16.72 13.88 -26.84
CA LEU A 848 17.82 14.78 -26.48
C LEU A 848 18.15 14.72 -24.98
N THR A 849 19.41 14.40 -24.67
CA THR A 849 19.95 14.43 -23.31
C THR A 849 20.65 15.76 -23.04
N SER A 850 20.25 16.46 -21.98
CA SER A 850 20.64 17.85 -21.73
C SER A 850 22.05 18.08 -21.19
N ARG A 851 22.67 17.09 -20.53
CA ARG A 851 24.03 17.21 -19.96
C ARG A 851 25.08 16.43 -20.75
N TRP A 852 24.73 15.84 -21.91
CA TRP A 852 25.62 15.00 -22.73
C TRP A 852 26.17 13.77 -22.01
N THR A 853 27.26 13.20 -22.54
CA THR A 853 27.93 12.01 -22.01
C THR A 853 28.64 12.30 -20.70
N LEU A 854 28.77 11.28 -19.84
CA LEU A 854 29.53 11.37 -18.59
C LEU A 854 30.98 11.77 -18.86
N GLU A 855 31.58 11.28 -19.95
CA GLU A 855 32.92 11.68 -20.39
C GLU A 855 33.06 13.20 -20.57
N LYS A 856 32.09 13.89 -21.19
CA LYS A 856 32.12 15.35 -21.30
C LYS A 856 31.96 16.05 -19.94
N ASN A 857 31.24 15.46 -18.99
CA ASN A 857 31.10 16.02 -17.64
C ASN A 857 32.37 15.83 -16.80
N LEU A 858 33.17 14.80 -17.09
CA LEU A 858 34.46 14.54 -16.45
C LEU A 858 35.63 15.35 -17.05
N PHE A 859 35.62 15.61 -18.36
CA PHE A 859 36.80 16.16 -19.06
C PHE A 859 36.60 17.51 -19.76
N SER A 860 35.44 18.17 -19.64
CA SER A 860 35.26 19.50 -20.28
C SER A 860 36.03 20.60 -19.56
N SER A 861 37.06 21.13 -20.24
CA SER A 861 37.94 22.19 -19.76
C SER A 861 37.31 23.60 -19.71
N LYS A 862 36.01 23.73 -20.01
CA LYS A 862 35.26 25.00 -19.93
C LYS A 862 34.16 24.87 -18.88
N GLY A 863 34.56 25.17 -17.64
CA GLY A 863 33.77 24.85 -16.45
C GLY A 863 32.41 25.56 -16.34
N LYS A 864 31.51 24.93 -15.58
CA LYS A 864 30.41 25.59 -14.84
C LYS A 864 29.75 24.73 -13.75
N HIS A 865 30.07 23.43 -13.65
CA HIS A 865 29.68 22.58 -12.51
C HIS A 865 30.68 21.42 -12.39
N LYS A 866 31.35 21.26 -11.24
CA LYS A 866 32.04 20.01 -10.89
C LYS A 866 30.99 19.06 -10.30
N LEU A 867 31.07 17.75 -10.58
CA LEU A 867 30.17 16.79 -9.93
C LEU A 867 30.61 16.58 -8.48
N THR A 868 29.70 16.78 -7.54
CA THR A 868 29.90 16.48 -6.10
C THR A 868 29.97 14.97 -5.86
N PHE A 869 30.49 14.55 -4.72
CA PHE A 869 30.50 13.14 -4.30
C PHE A 869 29.10 12.47 -4.39
N GLN A 870 28.05 13.16 -3.93
CA GLN A 870 26.68 12.61 -3.96
C GLN A 870 26.11 12.50 -5.39
N GLU A 871 26.42 13.46 -6.27
CA GLU A 871 26.06 13.38 -7.69
C GLU A 871 26.80 12.23 -8.40
N LYS A 872 28.10 12.07 -8.11
CA LYS A 872 28.90 10.93 -8.59
C LYS A 872 28.30 9.60 -8.10
N MET A 873 27.87 9.52 -6.84
CA MET A 873 27.24 8.32 -6.28
C MET A 873 25.88 8.02 -6.94
N LYS A 874 25.05 9.03 -7.20
CA LYS A 874 23.79 8.88 -7.97
C LYS A 874 24.03 8.31 -9.37
N ILE A 875 25.06 8.80 -10.06
CA ILE A 875 25.46 8.33 -11.40
C ILE A 875 25.95 6.87 -11.32
N ALA A 876 26.84 6.55 -10.38
CA ALA A 876 27.36 5.20 -10.17
C ALA A 876 26.22 4.19 -9.93
N MET A 877 25.29 4.53 -9.03
CA MET A 877 24.16 3.67 -8.68
C MET A 877 23.19 3.46 -9.85
N GLY A 878 22.88 4.51 -10.62
CA GLY A 878 22.00 4.38 -11.79
C GLY A 878 22.61 3.54 -12.91
N VAL A 879 23.92 3.66 -13.17
CA VAL A 879 24.61 2.76 -14.12
C VAL A 879 24.63 1.33 -13.59
N ALA A 880 24.89 1.13 -12.30
CA ALA A 880 24.86 -0.20 -11.68
C ALA A 880 23.49 -0.88 -11.83
N GLN A 881 22.39 -0.15 -11.58
CA GLN A 881 21.02 -0.65 -11.79
C GLN A 881 20.77 -1.03 -13.26
N GLY A 882 21.24 -0.22 -14.22
CA GLY A 882 21.16 -0.56 -15.64
C GLY A 882 21.94 -1.82 -16.03
N VAL A 883 23.13 -2.02 -15.47
CA VAL A 883 23.93 -3.25 -15.70
C VAL A 883 23.31 -4.47 -15.02
N ARG A 884 22.77 -4.33 -13.81
CA ARG A 884 22.05 -5.43 -13.13
C ARG A 884 20.83 -5.85 -13.96
N TYR A 885 20.05 -4.91 -14.48
CA TYR A 885 18.94 -5.22 -15.36
C TYR A 885 19.40 -6.03 -16.59
N MET A 886 20.49 -5.63 -17.25
CA MET A 886 21.02 -6.35 -18.41
C MET A 886 21.51 -7.77 -18.07
N HIS A 887 22.18 -7.96 -16.93
CA HIS A 887 22.82 -9.24 -16.56
C HIS A 887 21.90 -10.21 -15.83
N GLU A 888 20.96 -9.71 -15.02
CA GLU A 888 20.26 -10.49 -13.98
C GLU A 888 18.72 -10.39 -14.08
N GLU A 889 18.15 -9.37 -14.73
CA GLU A 889 16.68 -9.12 -14.72
C GLU A 889 16.04 -9.03 -16.12
N CYS A 890 16.84 -9.14 -17.19
CA CYS A 890 16.34 -8.99 -18.55
C CYS A 890 15.33 -10.11 -18.87
N PRO A 891 14.06 -9.83 -19.20
CA PRO A 891 13.02 -10.86 -19.31
C PRO A 891 13.24 -11.92 -20.39
N ARG A 892 14.19 -11.69 -21.31
CA ARG A 892 14.59 -12.65 -22.33
C ARG A 892 15.91 -13.36 -21.99
N GLY A 893 16.48 -13.19 -20.80
CA GLY A 893 17.80 -13.69 -20.42
C GLY A 893 18.96 -12.72 -20.73
N PRO A 894 20.17 -12.98 -20.21
CA PRO A 894 21.20 -11.97 -20.03
C PRO A 894 21.71 -11.30 -21.32
N VAL A 895 22.09 -10.03 -21.18
CA VAL A 895 22.65 -9.18 -22.24
C VAL A 895 24.00 -8.62 -21.78
N VAL A 896 25.07 -8.91 -22.52
CA VAL A 896 26.40 -8.35 -22.28
C VAL A 896 26.60 -7.13 -23.17
N HIS A 897 26.89 -5.97 -22.60
CA HIS A 897 27.01 -4.68 -23.28
C HIS A 897 28.32 -4.56 -24.08
N ARG A 898 29.44 -5.01 -23.50
CA ARG A 898 30.82 -5.02 -24.04
C ARG A 898 31.46 -3.65 -24.31
N GLU A 899 30.67 -2.58 -24.43
CA GLU A 899 31.14 -1.19 -24.61
C GLU A 899 30.68 -0.27 -23.47
N LEU A 900 30.74 -0.73 -22.22
CA LEU A 900 30.33 0.05 -21.04
C LEU A 900 31.44 1.06 -20.63
N HIS A 901 31.42 2.26 -21.21
CA HIS A 901 32.37 3.34 -20.88
C HIS A 901 31.68 4.72 -20.80
N ALA A 902 32.39 5.72 -20.25
CA ALA A 902 31.81 7.04 -19.94
C ALA A 902 31.24 7.82 -21.15
N SER A 903 31.70 7.51 -22.38
CA SER A 903 31.15 8.05 -23.64
C SER A 903 29.76 7.52 -23.96
N ASN A 904 29.44 6.33 -23.46
CA ASN A 904 28.20 5.59 -23.70
C ASN A 904 27.17 5.77 -22.56
N ILE A 905 27.52 6.52 -21.51
CA ILE A 905 26.61 6.93 -20.43
C ILE A 905 26.17 8.38 -20.68
N PHE A 906 24.90 8.62 -21.01
CA PHE A 906 24.34 9.97 -21.14
C PHE A 906 23.66 10.44 -19.85
N LEU A 907 23.70 11.74 -19.59
CA LEU A 907 23.11 12.36 -18.39
C LEU A 907 21.92 13.29 -18.74
N ARG A 908 20.81 13.12 -18.00
CA ARG A 908 19.65 14.03 -18.01
C ARG A 908 19.92 15.30 -17.15
N ARG A 909 18.95 16.22 -17.09
CA ARG A 909 19.10 17.52 -16.36
C ARG A 909 19.40 17.32 -14.88
N ASP A 910 18.79 16.31 -14.31
CA ASP A 910 18.82 15.81 -12.93
C ASP A 910 19.95 14.80 -12.66
N LEU A 911 20.90 14.65 -13.59
CA LEU A 911 22.04 13.70 -13.52
C LEU A 911 21.64 12.22 -13.46
N HIS A 912 20.41 11.88 -13.86
CA HIS A 912 20.03 10.49 -14.06
C HIS A 912 20.76 9.88 -15.28
N PRO A 913 21.48 8.76 -15.13
CA PRO A 913 22.30 8.17 -16.19
C PRO A 913 21.51 7.22 -17.10
N LEU A 914 21.85 7.22 -18.39
CA LEU A 914 21.27 6.38 -19.43
C LEU A 914 22.38 5.67 -20.21
N ILE A 915 22.40 4.34 -20.16
CA ILE A 915 23.33 3.46 -20.89
C ILE A 915 22.90 3.39 -22.37
N SER A 916 23.87 3.46 -23.28
CA SER A 916 23.69 3.46 -24.74
C SER A 916 24.90 2.83 -25.43
N GLY A 917 24.84 2.59 -26.75
CA GLY A 917 25.96 2.00 -27.49
C GLY A 917 25.92 0.47 -27.46
N PHE A 918 24.77 -0.09 -27.82
CA PHE A 918 24.50 -1.53 -27.86
C PHE A 918 25.03 -2.19 -29.15
N GLY A 919 25.77 -1.47 -30.00
CA GLY A 919 26.28 -1.96 -31.28
C GLY A 919 27.16 -3.21 -31.24
N LYS A 920 27.75 -3.55 -30.09
CA LYS A 920 28.49 -4.82 -29.87
C LYS A 920 27.86 -5.74 -28.82
N ALA A 921 26.64 -5.42 -28.37
CA ALA A 921 25.97 -6.17 -27.31
C ALA A 921 25.61 -7.59 -27.75
N ILE A 922 25.65 -8.54 -26.81
CA ILE A 922 25.35 -9.95 -27.05
C ILE A 922 24.24 -10.40 -26.10
N TRP A 923 23.15 -10.88 -26.67
CA TRP A 923 22.08 -11.56 -25.92
C TRP A 923 22.44 -13.03 -25.80
N LEU A 924 22.72 -13.49 -24.58
CA LEU A 924 23.14 -14.87 -24.34
C LEU A 924 22.03 -15.87 -24.70
N HIS A 925 20.76 -15.47 -24.57
CA HIS A 925 19.60 -16.30 -24.90
C HIS A 925 19.47 -16.74 -26.37
N LEU A 926 20.19 -16.08 -27.30
CA LEU A 926 20.25 -16.54 -28.69
C LEU A 926 21.38 -17.56 -28.93
N ARG A 927 22.14 -17.90 -27.88
CA ARG A 927 23.23 -18.90 -27.90
C ARG A 927 22.92 -20.12 -27.04
N GLN A 928 22.04 -19.97 -26.04
CA GLN A 928 21.62 -21.00 -25.08
C GLN A 928 20.23 -20.61 -24.53
N GLU A 929 19.37 -21.56 -24.15
CA GLU A 929 18.07 -21.24 -23.52
C GLU A 929 18.24 -20.92 -22.03
N PHE A 930 17.45 -19.97 -21.49
CA PHE A 930 17.46 -19.56 -20.07
C PHE A 930 16.03 -19.44 -19.53
N GLN A 931 15.86 -19.68 -18.22
CA GLN A 931 14.62 -19.35 -17.52
C GLN A 931 14.69 -17.93 -16.94
N PRO A 932 13.57 -17.18 -16.86
CA PRO A 932 13.60 -15.74 -16.57
C PRO A 932 13.76 -15.32 -15.10
N ASP A 933 14.09 -16.23 -14.16
CA ASP A 933 14.08 -15.97 -12.69
C ASP A 933 15.33 -16.50 -11.95
N GLU A 934 16.50 -16.45 -12.59
CA GLU A 934 17.72 -17.10 -12.10
C GLU A 934 18.74 -16.10 -11.52
N ARG A 935 19.13 -16.30 -10.26
CA ARG A 935 20.05 -15.40 -9.54
C ARG A 935 21.50 -15.58 -10.03
N CYS A 936 22.34 -14.55 -9.89
CA CYS A 936 23.69 -14.57 -10.45
C CYS A 936 24.67 -15.63 -9.88
N GLN A 937 24.31 -16.32 -8.80
CA GLN A 937 25.03 -17.53 -8.37
C GLN A 937 24.69 -18.73 -9.28
N GLN A 938 23.41 -18.94 -9.63
CA GLN A 938 22.96 -19.98 -10.56
C GLN A 938 23.46 -19.72 -12.00
N LEU A 939 23.62 -18.45 -12.39
CA LEU A 939 24.24 -18.10 -13.67
C LEU A 939 25.68 -18.65 -13.82
N ARG A 940 26.43 -18.87 -12.73
CA ARG A 940 27.76 -19.53 -12.79
C ARG A 940 27.67 -21.00 -13.17
N ASP A 941 26.60 -21.67 -12.76
CA ASP A 941 26.39 -23.12 -12.95
C ASP A 941 25.76 -23.44 -14.32
N LEU A 942 25.12 -22.45 -14.95
CA LEU A 942 24.39 -22.58 -16.20
C LEU A 942 25.16 -22.08 -17.43
N LEU A 943 26.05 -21.09 -17.28
CA LEU A 943 26.83 -20.52 -18.37
C LEU A 943 28.22 -21.17 -18.48
N ASP A 944 28.60 -21.55 -19.70
CA ASP A 944 29.98 -21.96 -19.99
C ASP A 944 30.98 -20.82 -19.68
N ARG A 945 32.23 -21.20 -19.36
CA ARG A 945 33.31 -20.32 -18.90
C ARG A 945 33.53 -19.11 -19.82
N ASP A 946 33.40 -19.31 -21.13
CA ASP A 946 33.55 -18.24 -22.13
C ASP A 946 32.39 -17.23 -22.08
N LEU A 947 31.16 -17.68 -21.83
CA LEU A 947 29.99 -16.80 -21.67
C LEU A 947 30.05 -16.03 -20.35
N MET A 948 30.42 -16.70 -19.25
CA MET A 948 30.67 -16.04 -17.96
C MET A 948 31.77 -14.99 -18.06
N THR A 949 32.87 -15.28 -18.76
CA THR A 949 33.96 -14.32 -18.98
C THR A 949 33.48 -13.05 -19.70
N MET A 950 32.51 -13.17 -20.61
CA MET A 950 31.88 -12.00 -21.24
C MET A 950 31.04 -11.19 -20.24
N VAL A 951 30.17 -11.80 -19.42
CA VAL A 951 29.41 -11.09 -18.37
C VAL A 951 30.37 -10.37 -17.40
N LYS A 952 31.43 -11.05 -16.97
CA LYS A 952 32.45 -10.49 -16.06
C LYS A 952 33.34 -9.42 -16.72
N SER A 953 33.29 -9.24 -18.03
CA SER A 953 33.96 -8.13 -18.72
C SER A 953 33.24 -6.80 -18.50
N ASP A 954 31.91 -6.78 -18.56
CA ASP A 954 31.10 -5.59 -18.22
C ASP A 954 31.28 -5.18 -16.75
N ILE A 955 31.36 -6.14 -15.82
CA ILE A 955 31.63 -5.86 -14.40
C ILE A 955 32.99 -5.15 -14.23
N GLN A 956 34.02 -5.57 -14.97
CA GLN A 956 35.32 -4.91 -14.98
C GLN A 956 35.25 -3.50 -15.57
N SER A 957 34.50 -3.31 -16.67
CA SER A 957 34.24 -2.00 -17.26
C SER A 957 33.48 -1.07 -16.31
N PHE A 958 32.53 -1.58 -15.50
CA PHE A 958 31.88 -0.83 -14.43
C PHE A 958 32.87 -0.43 -13.32
N GLY A 959 33.76 -1.33 -12.91
CA GLY A 959 34.82 -1.02 -11.96
C GLY A 959 35.77 0.08 -12.45
N VAL A 960 36.14 0.06 -13.74
CA VAL A 960 36.88 1.14 -14.40
C VAL A 960 36.08 2.45 -14.40
N LEU A 961 34.76 2.40 -14.64
CA LEU A 961 33.89 3.57 -14.60
C LEU A 961 33.88 4.23 -13.22
N LEU A 962 33.83 3.45 -12.12
CA LEU A 962 33.96 3.96 -10.76
C LEU A 962 35.31 4.68 -10.55
N LEU A 963 36.43 4.07 -10.97
CA LEU A 963 37.75 4.72 -10.87
C LEU A 963 37.82 6.02 -11.68
N ARG A 964 37.24 6.05 -12.88
CA ARG A 964 37.18 7.26 -13.72
C ARG A 964 36.29 8.37 -13.15
N LEU A 965 35.26 8.00 -12.37
CA LEU A 965 34.27 8.92 -11.79
C LEU A 965 34.72 9.57 -10.48
N PHE A 966 35.54 8.88 -9.67
CA PHE A 966 35.94 9.34 -8.34
C PHE A 966 37.43 9.69 -8.18
N CYS A 967 38.34 9.26 -9.08
CA CYS A 967 39.79 9.43 -8.88
C CYS A 967 40.44 10.60 -9.64
N ARG A 968 41.39 11.28 -8.98
CA ARG A 968 42.14 12.48 -9.42
C ARG A 968 42.96 12.30 -10.69
N LYS A 969 43.38 11.07 -11.02
CA LYS A 969 44.19 10.73 -12.21
C LYS A 969 43.39 10.00 -13.31
N SER A 970 42.08 10.28 -13.42
CA SER A 970 41.22 9.81 -14.50
C SER A 970 41.71 10.15 -15.93
N ILE A 971 42.69 11.07 -16.04
CA ILE A 971 43.40 11.50 -17.27
C ILE A 971 44.28 10.39 -17.87
N LEU A 972 44.58 9.30 -17.14
CA LEU A 972 45.25 8.12 -17.72
C LEU A 972 44.39 7.53 -18.86
N LYS A 973 44.94 7.57 -20.09
CA LYS A 973 44.23 7.14 -21.30
C LYS A 973 43.95 5.63 -21.37
N ASP A 974 44.74 4.82 -20.67
CA ASP A 974 44.62 3.36 -20.65
C ASP A 974 44.01 2.85 -19.33
N ASP A 975 43.01 1.97 -19.45
CA ASP A 975 42.30 1.39 -18.31
C ASP A 975 43.20 0.44 -17.49
N LYS A 976 44.14 -0.28 -18.13
CA LYS A 976 45.05 -1.18 -17.40
C LYS A 976 46.02 -0.38 -16.53
N ALA A 977 46.54 0.73 -17.04
CA ALA A 977 47.34 1.68 -16.28
C ALA A 977 46.56 2.30 -15.10
N LEU A 978 45.29 2.66 -15.31
CA LEU A 978 44.42 3.19 -14.25
C LEU A 978 44.20 2.17 -13.12
N ILE A 979 43.87 0.91 -13.46
CA ILE A 979 43.70 -0.17 -12.48
C ILE A 979 45.02 -0.45 -11.74
N LYS A 980 46.14 -0.52 -12.46
CA LYS A 980 47.47 -0.78 -11.87
C LYS A 980 47.90 0.32 -10.91
N TRP A 981 47.56 1.58 -11.19
CA TRP A 981 47.83 2.72 -10.32
C TRP A 981 46.91 2.74 -9.08
N ALA A 982 45.61 2.48 -9.24
CA ALA A 982 44.66 2.59 -8.14
C ALA A 982 44.76 1.45 -7.11
N ARG A 983 45.05 0.22 -7.55
CA ARG A 983 45.03 -0.99 -6.68
C ARG A 983 45.88 -0.90 -5.40
N PRO A 984 47.16 -0.50 -5.41
CA PRO A 984 47.94 -0.38 -4.17
C PRO A 984 47.34 0.67 -3.23
N LEU A 985 46.96 1.85 -3.75
CA LEU A 985 46.38 2.93 -2.97
C LEU A 985 45.04 2.55 -2.30
N ILE A 986 44.21 1.73 -2.97
CA ILE A 986 42.97 1.20 -2.38
C ILE A 986 43.31 0.22 -1.24
N SER A 987 44.28 -0.66 -1.46
CA SER A 987 44.71 -1.67 -0.48
C SER A 987 45.31 -1.04 0.78
N GLU A 988 46.10 0.02 0.61
CA GLU A 988 46.71 0.82 1.68
C GLU A 988 45.75 1.85 2.30
N ARG A 989 44.48 1.92 1.83
CA ARG A 989 43.47 2.91 2.23
C ARG A 989 43.93 4.36 2.07
N ALA A 990 44.84 4.63 1.13
CA ALA A 990 45.43 5.93 0.82
C ALA A 990 44.46 6.83 0.01
N PHE A 991 43.19 6.92 0.44
CA PHE A 991 42.13 7.63 -0.26
C PHE A 991 42.41 9.12 -0.57
N PRO A 992 43.11 9.90 0.29
CA PRO A 992 43.51 11.27 -0.05
C PRO A 992 44.41 11.38 -1.30
N GLN A 993 45.11 10.31 -1.67
CA GLN A 993 45.94 10.26 -2.89
C GLN A 993 45.14 9.80 -4.12
N LEU A 994 43.99 9.14 -3.90
CA LEU A 994 43.07 8.68 -4.95
C LEU A 994 42.13 9.79 -5.41
N LEU A 995 41.58 10.59 -4.49
CA LEU A 995 40.40 11.43 -4.71
C LEU A 995 40.65 12.81 -5.34
N GLU A 996 39.63 13.31 -6.03
CA GLU A 996 39.62 14.55 -6.80
C GLU A 996 39.26 15.82 -5.98
N GLU A 997 38.87 15.68 -4.72
CA GLU A 997 38.29 16.73 -3.86
C GLU A 997 39.10 16.92 -2.56
N GLY A 998 39.00 18.12 -1.97
CA GLY A 998 39.52 18.37 -0.62
C GLY A 998 38.68 17.62 0.42
N LEU A 999 39.29 17.19 1.53
CA LEU A 999 38.68 16.28 2.51
C LEU A 999 37.59 16.91 3.39
N GLU A 1000 37.19 18.16 3.13
CA GLU A 1000 36.36 18.95 4.04
C GLU A 1000 34.86 18.64 3.95
N ASP A 1001 34.37 18.07 2.83
CA ASP A 1001 32.94 17.76 2.58
C ASP A 1001 32.67 16.28 2.21
N VAL A 1002 33.66 15.37 2.34
CA VAL A 1002 33.57 14.02 1.72
C VAL A 1002 33.33 12.90 2.73
N ASP A 1003 32.25 12.14 2.53
CA ASP A 1003 31.90 10.94 3.30
C ASP A 1003 33.00 9.85 3.23
N PRO A 1004 33.77 9.61 4.31
CA PRO A 1004 34.87 8.63 4.31
C PRO A 1004 34.38 7.19 4.13
N HIS A 1005 33.16 6.90 4.60
CA HIS A 1005 32.54 5.59 4.50
C HIS A 1005 31.99 5.35 3.09
N GLY A 1006 31.38 6.37 2.47
CA GLY A 1006 31.01 6.39 1.07
C GLY A 1006 32.19 6.15 0.13
N ILE A 1007 33.32 6.84 0.36
CA ILE A 1007 34.58 6.59 -0.36
C ILE A 1007 34.99 5.12 -0.24
N TYR A 1008 35.02 4.58 1.00
CA TYR A 1008 35.43 3.21 1.26
C TYR A 1008 34.57 2.20 0.47
N LYS A 1009 33.23 2.36 0.50
CA LYS A 1009 32.28 1.54 -0.28
C LYS A 1009 32.58 1.56 -1.78
N VAL A 1010 32.76 2.75 -2.36
CA VAL A 1010 33.07 2.93 -3.79
C VAL A 1010 34.41 2.29 -4.16
N MET A 1011 35.44 2.46 -3.34
CA MET A 1011 36.78 1.94 -3.62
C MET A 1011 36.84 0.41 -3.45
N CYS A 1012 36.13 -0.17 -2.48
CA CYS A 1012 35.95 -1.62 -2.38
C CYS A 1012 35.24 -2.17 -3.62
N ALA A 1013 34.08 -1.61 -3.99
CA ALA A 1013 33.35 -1.99 -5.20
C ALA A 1013 34.24 -1.93 -6.45
N ALA A 1014 34.99 -0.85 -6.65
CA ALA A 1014 35.93 -0.72 -7.76
C ALA A 1014 37.05 -1.77 -7.74
N CYS A 1015 37.58 -2.13 -6.56
CA CYS A 1015 38.62 -3.15 -6.41
C CYS A 1015 38.11 -4.55 -6.80
N HIS A 1016 36.97 -4.97 -6.26
CA HIS A 1016 36.37 -6.28 -6.56
C HIS A 1016 35.94 -6.38 -8.03
N CYS A 1017 35.33 -5.34 -8.60
CA CYS A 1017 34.99 -5.28 -10.02
C CYS A 1017 36.22 -5.39 -10.94
N THR A 1018 37.34 -4.77 -10.57
CA THR A 1018 38.58 -4.76 -11.37
C THR A 1018 39.56 -5.90 -11.01
N ASN A 1019 39.10 -6.95 -10.34
CA ASN A 1019 39.91 -8.12 -10.01
C ASN A 1019 40.50 -8.76 -11.30
N PRO A 1020 41.80 -9.11 -11.35
CA PRO A 1020 42.39 -9.73 -12.54
C PRO A 1020 41.77 -11.08 -12.87
N ASN A 1021 41.28 -11.84 -11.88
CA ASN A 1021 40.53 -13.07 -12.08
C ASN A 1021 39.04 -12.76 -12.29
N PRO A 1022 38.42 -13.11 -13.44
CA PRO A 1022 36.99 -12.94 -13.68
C PRO A 1022 36.09 -13.66 -12.66
N ASP A 1023 36.52 -14.82 -12.16
CA ASP A 1023 35.73 -15.69 -11.26
C ASP A 1023 35.56 -15.05 -9.86
N LEU A 1024 36.50 -14.18 -9.47
CA LEU A 1024 36.49 -13.38 -8.24
C LEU A 1024 35.77 -12.03 -8.38
N ARG A 1025 35.31 -11.67 -9.58
CA ARG A 1025 34.49 -10.46 -9.75
C ARG A 1025 33.07 -10.73 -9.25
N PRO A 1026 32.46 -9.78 -8.53
CA PRO A 1026 31.10 -9.91 -7.99
C PRO A 1026 30.03 -9.97 -9.09
N CYS A 1027 28.78 -10.28 -8.74
CA CYS A 1027 27.63 -9.94 -9.58
C CYS A 1027 27.19 -8.47 -9.36
N MET A 1028 26.34 -7.96 -10.24
CA MET A 1028 25.97 -6.54 -10.19
C MET A 1028 25.05 -6.23 -9.01
N SER A 1029 24.21 -7.18 -8.59
CA SER A 1029 23.45 -7.10 -7.33
C SER A 1029 24.35 -7.03 -6.08
N GLU A 1030 25.45 -7.81 -6.03
CA GLU A 1030 26.45 -7.73 -4.96
C GLU A 1030 27.16 -6.36 -4.96
N VAL A 1031 27.53 -5.83 -6.12
CA VAL A 1031 28.16 -4.50 -6.22
C VAL A 1031 27.22 -3.39 -5.76
N ILE A 1032 25.93 -3.45 -6.14
CA ILE A 1032 24.92 -2.51 -5.64
C ILE A 1032 24.80 -2.59 -4.12
N SER A 1033 24.81 -3.80 -3.55
CA SER A 1033 24.77 -4.02 -2.10
C SER A 1033 25.97 -3.40 -1.37
N VAL A 1034 27.19 -3.54 -1.91
CA VAL A 1034 28.41 -2.88 -1.39
C VAL A 1034 28.32 -1.35 -1.51
N LEU A 1035 27.85 -0.83 -2.65
CA LEU A 1035 27.69 0.63 -2.84
C LEU A 1035 26.64 1.23 -1.90
N LYS A 1036 25.54 0.52 -1.62
CA LYS A 1036 24.55 0.93 -0.61
C LYS A 1036 25.14 0.87 0.81
N GLY A 1037 25.83 -0.22 1.13
CA GLY A 1037 26.33 -0.53 2.48
C GLY A 1037 25.56 -1.68 3.16
N ASP A 1038 24.71 -2.40 2.42
CA ASP A 1038 23.87 -3.48 2.95
C ASP A 1038 24.67 -4.75 3.31
N LYS A 1039 25.92 -4.85 2.86
CA LYS A 1039 26.86 -5.95 3.14
C LYS A 1039 28.27 -5.41 3.38
N PHE A 1040 28.80 -5.68 4.58
CA PHE A 1040 30.23 -5.54 4.91
C PHE A 1040 30.92 -6.88 5.25
N SER A 1041 30.19 -8.00 5.17
CA SER A 1041 30.55 -9.26 5.81
C SER A 1041 30.85 -10.44 4.87
N SER A 1042 30.98 -10.23 3.54
CA SER A 1042 31.20 -11.36 2.61
C SER A 1042 31.96 -11.08 1.31
N MET A 1043 32.86 -10.08 1.24
CA MET A 1043 33.75 -9.84 0.08
C MET A 1043 35.14 -9.40 0.50
#